data_AF-A0AAD9YF35-F1
#
_entry.id   AF-A0AAD9YF35-F1
#
_cell.length_a   1.000
_cell.length_b   1.000
_cell.length_c   1.000
_cell.angle_alpha   90.00
_cell.angle_beta   90.00
_cell.angle_gamma   90.00
#
_symmetry.space_group_name_H-M   'P 1'
#
loop_
_entity.id
_entity.type
_entity.pdbx_description
1 polymer ?
#
loop_
_entity_poly.entity_id
_entity_poly.type
_entity_poly.pdbx_seq_one_letter_code
_entity_poly.pdbx_strand_id
1 'polypeptide(L)'
;MASDGGYVDIAEPCQSYKASTNYFLQWLWAEYKIRAPEAAKTHTFKSINDILRAAKTLAATAATVPATVIDSLRNAIKKRQEVLQIYQGMGSDDAAHEAFLRRLQETLEVLTPLLSVPLTTSASTSDSDLLLTTNRFSALCMHESTESFLSDAPFMSRAQEQPQKVLPDNTNLVTPGKKKPGIILEDDLITLAIEGVTFMLRLQKLRQRVENYWTAAAEWEMPFALASWLTSLAMSIVQIIAPQDLAFSIGFLMKRPDMALAFFSKAIISDPNIQPLTLMRETSQLFGLMLVIKKHAGPHPKNCKCHSTTTGSEAVTATTTTATAADQNTAVDKEEVIGYKRANSWSVQEISDFVVPEILGNIKQDLGGKRGIEMLERGYTPALPPKYLDLAQKLLSGQVSRREFHTRPLAAGPDHDMTLENLEQLKAAIRTTTCEPLYVPALETFEKHAAASIYTLSSGMGLLISSCKAYFWPRGVRQREWNCRLRPLRLAKNMKAELLPIIKVAKNLVANGKALMCYVQTAEDLLRSLEEYIEEERWDLYHRAPWTAGCHVNEMLCQAMFISHMLFSAFDIIPVALHLYNVLRRSVVKLDKIPVFEELCEFFRESVFYGMLPTVKFLTSFHCSLYYNWRDTMSGKCSPHRRPYYRESVYVNQHHSNHILNYEIMAKLHGIEGEEPFNESQRARLRSLRDNMTIDSYMEKAEIMARKEFEGPQPVANIDYFAIFNLCSEVLDCFGKLVFPFLIPDDRRYFAQAKDCNISVGKQTVDSILLAIDEEARKGSSARHVLIKIPAVTIAVMAFDTVDRNKTIVDLVWKV
;
A
#
# COMPACT_ATOMS: atom_id res chain seq x y z
N MET A 1 -3.39 -24.43 -47.44
CA MET A 1 -3.67 -23.29 -46.54
C MET A 1 -3.35 -23.74 -45.13
N ALA A 2 -2.14 -23.45 -44.65
CA ALA A 2 -1.77 -23.66 -43.26
C ALA A 2 -2.49 -22.57 -42.45
N SER A 3 -3.37 -22.96 -41.53
CA SER A 3 -3.98 -22.03 -40.59
C SER A 3 -2.87 -21.44 -39.74
N ASP A 4 -2.72 -20.11 -39.75
CA ASP A 4 -1.98 -19.41 -38.71
C ASP A 4 -2.44 -19.98 -37.37
N GLY A 5 -1.50 -20.56 -36.62
CA GLY A 5 -1.74 -21.16 -35.31
C GLY A 5 -2.08 -20.08 -34.29
N GLY A 6 -3.25 -19.46 -34.46
CA GLY A 6 -3.77 -18.42 -33.60
C GLY A 6 -3.80 -18.92 -32.17
N TYR A 7 -3.09 -18.20 -31.31
CA TYR A 7 -3.07 -18.42 -29.88
C TYR A 7 -4.51 -18.42 -29.35
N VAL A 8 -4.95 -19.55 -28.79
CA VAL A 8 -6.24 -19.63 -28.10
C VAL A 8 -5.99 -19.36 -26.62
N ASP A 9 -6.35 -18.16 -26.17
CA ASP A 9 -6.33 -17.83 -24.74
C ASP A 9 -7.35 -18.73 -24.03
N ILE A 10 -6.87 -19.65 -23.19
CA ILE A 10 -7.72 -20.61 -22.46
C ILE A 10 -8.53 -19.87 -21.37
N ALA A 11 -8.05 -18.73 -20.88
CA ALA A 11 -8.71 -17.98 -19.83
C ALA A 11 -10.06 -17.41 -20.29
N GLU A 12 -10.15 -16.94 -21.55
CA GLU A 12 -11.37 -16.32 -22.08
C GLU A 12 -12.55 -17.32 -22.20
N PRO A 13 -12.42 -18.50 -22.84
CA PRO A 13 -13.45 -19.53 -22.82
C PRO A 13 -13.80 -19.98 -21.41
N CYS A 14 -12.80 -20.08 -20.51
CA CYS A 14 -13.00 -20.51 -19.13
C CYS A 14 -13.86 -19.51 -18.33
N GLN A 15 -13.50 -18.23 -18.40
CA GLN A 15 -14.26 -17.15 -17.76
C GLN A 15 -15.66 -17.03 -18.37
N SER A 16 -15.77 -17.14 -19.71
CA SER A 16 -17.03 -17.04 -20.44
C SER A 16 -18.00 -18.14 -20.02
N TYR A 17 -17.57 -19.41 -20.00
CA TYR A 17 -18.46 -20.49 -19.59
C TYR A 17 -18.84 -20.38 -18.11
N LYS A 18 -17.95 -19.90 -17.24
CA LYS A 18 -18.25 -19.71 -15.81
C LYS A 18 -19.28 -18.63 -15.58
N ALA A 19 -19.10 -17.46 -16.20
CA ALA A 19 -20.07 -16.38 -16.12
C ALA A 19 -21.45 -16.86 -16.59
N SER A 20 -21.49 -17.55 -17.72
CA SER A 20 -22.72 -18.11 -18.28
C SER A 20 -23.33 -19.23 -17.43
N THR A 21 -22.52 -20.12 -16.86
CA THR A 21 -22.98 -21.19 -15.96
C THR A 21 -23.54 -20.60 -14.68
N ASN A 22 -22.85 -19.63 -14.07
CA ASN A 22 -23.30 -18.98 -12.84
C ASN A 22 -24.61 -18.21 -13.05
N TYR A 23 -24.73 -17.46 -14.14
CA TYR A 23 -25.98 -16.76 -14.48
C TYR A 23 -27.15 -17.75 -14.59
N PHE A 24 -26.95 -18.83 -15.34
CA PHE A 24 -27.93 -19.92 -15.49
C PHE A 24 -28.29 -20.55 -14.14
N LEU A 25 -27.30 -20.93 -13.33
CA LEU A 25 -27.53 -21.63 -12.07
C LEU A 25 -28.17 -20.74 -11.00
N GLN A 26 -27.85 -19.44 -10.98
CA GLN A 26 -28.51 -18.49 -10.09
C GLN A 26 -29.99 -18.35 -10.42
N TRP A 27 -30.33 -18.24 -11.71
CA TRP A 27 -31.73 -18.24 -12.15
C TRP A 27 -32.42 -19.57 -11.79
N LEU A 28 -31.79 -20.71 -12.14
CA LEU A 28 -32.36 -22.03 -11.91
C LEU A 28 -32.63 -22.25 -10.41
N TRP A 29 -31.69 -21.81 -9.57
CA TRP A 29 -31.82 -21.92 -8.11
C TRP A 29 -32.93 -21.03 -7.55
N ALA A 30 -33.06 -19.80 -8.06
CA ALA A 30 -34.12 -18.89 -7.64
C ALA A 30 -35.50 -19.44 -7.99
N GLU A 31 -35.70 -19.90 -9.23
CA GLU A 31 -36.97 -20.50 -9.67
C GLU A 31 -37.27 -21.81 -8.92
N TYR A 32 -36.26 -22.67 -8.74
CA TYR A 32 -36.44 -23.92 -8.02
C TYR A 32 -36.90 -23.68 -6.57
N LYS A 33 -36.36 -22.65 -5.90
CA LYS A 33 -36.79 -22.27 -4.55
C LYS A 33 -38.25 -21.82 -4.49
N ILE A 34 -38.72 -21.10 -5.50
CA ILE A 34 -40.10 -20.62 -5.56
C ILE A 34 -41.05 -21.79 -5.73
N ARG A 35 -40.69 -22.76 -6.59
CA ARG A 35 -41.61 -23.83 -7.01
C ARG A 35 -41.51 -25.11 -6.18
N ALA A 36 -40.38 -25.34 -5.52
CA ALA A 36 -40.15 -26.50 -4.66
C ALA A 36 -39.51 -26.09 -3.33
N PRO A 37 -40.17 -25.22 -2.52
CA PRO A 37 -39.58 -24.63 -1.32
C PRO A 37 -39.16 -25.69 -0.29
N GLU A 38 -39.95 -26.75 -0.10
CA GLU A 38 -39.62 -27.82 0.84
C GLU A 38 -38.36 -28.61 0.43
N ALA A 39 -38.19 -28.87 -0.87
CA ALA A 39 -37.00 -29.53 -1.39
C ALA A 39 -35.77 -28.60 -1.39
N ALA A 40 -35.98 -27.29 -1.45
CA ALA A 40 -34.91 -26.30 -1.45
C ALA A 40 -34.40 -25.92 -0.03
N LYS A 41 -35.13 -26.26 1.04
CA LYS A 41 -34.69 -26.04 2.43
C LYS A 41 -33.46 -26.86 2.81
N THR A 42 -33.29 -28.04 2.21
CA THR A 42 -32.26 -29.03 2.61
C THR A 42 -31.10 -29.15 1.64
N HIS A 43 -31.22 -28.58 0.43
CA HIS A 43 -30.24 -28.75 -0.64
C HIS A 43 -29.73 -27.41 -1.18
N THR A 44 -28.47 -27.38 -1.58
CA THR A 44 -27.94 -26.50 -2.63
C THR A 44 -27.56 -27.40 -3.80
N PHE A 45 -27.29 -26.84 -4.99
CA PHE A 45 -26.68 -27.64 -6.05
C PHE A 45 -25.30 -28.13 -5.58
N LYS A 46 -25.23 -29.42 -5.23
CA LYS A 46 -23.98 -30.10 -4.82
C LYS A 46 -23.47 -31.02 -5.91
N SER A 47 -24.36 -31.44 -6.80
CA SER A 47 -24.05 -32.32 -7.92
C SER A 47 -24.79 -31.89 -9.19
N ILE A 48 -24.29 -32.36 -10.32
CA ILE A 48 -24.89 -32.15 -11.64
C ILE A 48 -26.28 -32.81 -11.74
N ASN A 49 -26.51 -33.86 -10.95
CA ASN A 49 -27.81 -34.50 -10.84
C ASN A 49 -28.84 -33.60 -10.16
N ASP A 50 -28.42 -32.74 -9.23
CA ASP A 50 -29.32 -31.78 -8.58
C ASP A 50 -29.76 -30.70 -9.58
N ILE A 51 -28.85 -30.26 -10.47
CA ILE A 51 -29.15 -29.29 -11.54
C ILE A 51 -30.22 -29.87 -12.47
N LEU A 52 -30.01 -31.09 -12.99
CA LEU A 52 -30.98 -31.72 -13.88
C LEU A 52 -32.31 -32.00 -13.16
N ARG A 53 -32.26 -32.43 -11.89
CA ARG A 53 -33.48 -32.66 -11.09
C ARG A 53 -34.28 -31.36 -10.95
N ALA A 54 -33.62 -30.26 -10.61
CA ALA A 54 -34.28 -28.96 -10.52
C ALA A 54 -34.90 -28.53 -11.85
N ALA A 55 -34.18 -28.69 -12.97
CA ALA A 55 -34.70 -28.41 -14.29
C ALA A 55 -35.95 -29.25 -14.63
N LYS A 56 -35.93 -30.55 -14.31
CA LYS A 56 -37.10 -31.43 -14.48
C LYS A 56 -38.27 -31.02 -13.60
N THR A 57 -38.04 -30.59 -12.37
CA THR A 57 -39.08 -30.05 -11.49
C THR A 57 -39.68 -28.75 -12.06
N LEU A 58 -38.87 -27.85 -12.62
CA LEU A 58 -39.36 -26.65 -13.30
C LEU A 58 -40.19 -26.99 -14.54
N ALA A 59 -39.76 -27.99 -15.33
CA ALA A 59 -40.51 -28.47 -16.48
C ALA A 59 -41.87 -29.07 -16.07
N ALA A 60 -41.91 -29.87 -15.01
CA ALA A 60 -43.15 -30.45 -14.50
C ALA A 60 -44.15 -29.40 -13.97
N THR A 61 -43.65 -28.24 -13.54
CA THR A 61 -44.49 -27.11 -13.08
C THR A 61 -44.78 -26.09 -14.17
N ALA A 62 -44.48 -26.41 -15.44
CA ALA A 62 -44.65 -25.53 -16.60
C ALA A 62 -44.05 -24.13 -16.38
N ALA A 63 -42.82 -24.08 -15.84
CA ALA A 63 -42.11 -22.82 -15.68
C ALA A 63 -41.81 -22.17 -17.03
N THR A 64 -41.94 -20.86 -17.13
CA THR A 64 -41.43 -20.13 -18.29
C THR A 64 -39.95 -19.83 -18.07
N VAL A 65 -39.14 -20.05 -19.10
CA VAL A 65 -37.70 -19.81 -19.08
C VAL A 65 -37.38 -18.60 -19.95
N PRO A 66 -36.75 -17.55 -19.39
CA PRO A 66 -36.31 -16.41 -20.18
C PRO A 66 -35.32 -16.83 -21.28
N ALA A 67 -35.43 -16.25 -22.48
CA ALA A 67 -34.53 -16.53 -23.59
C ALA A 67 -33.05 -16.29 -23.23
N THR A 68 -32.76 -15.24 -22.45
CA THR A 68 -31.42 -14.92 -21.97
C THR A 68 -30.78 -16.03 -21.13
N VAL A 69 -31.58 -16.81 -20.39
CA VAL A 69 -31.11 -17.94 -19.59
C VAL A 69 -30.74 -19.11 -20.48
N ILE A 70 -31.57 -19.41 -21.49
CA ILE A 70 -31.29 -20.46 -22.48
C ILE A 70 -30.05 -20.11 -23.29
N ASP A 71 -29.90 -18.86 -23.72
CA ASP A 71 -28.72 -18.40 -24.45
C ASP A 71 -27.46 -18.46 -23.59
N SER A 72 -27.58 -18.10 -22.31
CA SER A 72 -26.49 -18.30 -21.33
C SER A 72 -26.12 -19.77 -21.17
N LEU A 73 -27.10 -20.68 -21.06
CA LEU A 73 -26.83 -22.13 -20.96
C LEU A 73 -26.18 -22.68 -22.23
N ARG A 74 -26.64 -22.26 -23.41
CA ARG A 74 -26.01 -22.60 -24.70
C ARG A 74 -24.57 -22.10 -24.78
N ASN A 75 -24.33 -20.85 -24.38
CA ASN A 75 -22.98 -20.29 -24.35
C ASN A 75 -22.09 -21.06 -23.36
N ALA A 76 -22.60 -21.40 -22.17
CA ALA A 76 -21.87 -22.20 -21.20
C ALA A 76 -21.47 -23.56 -21.78
N ILE A 77 -22.38 -24.28 -22.43
CA ILE A 77 -22.10 -25.56 -23.09
C ILE A 77 -21.06 -25.40 -24.19
N LYS A 78 -21.24 -24.44 -25.10
CA LYS A 78 -20.31 -24.19 -26.22
C LYS A 78 -18.90 -23.91 -25.70
N LYS A 79 -18.77 -22.98 -24.75
CA LYS A 79 -17.48 -22.58 -24.19
C LYS A 79 -16.83 -23.70 -23.36
N ARG A 80 -17.62 -24.52 -22.66
CA ARG A 80 -17.11 -25.75 -22.02
C ARG A 80 -16.61 -26.77 -23.03
N GLN A 81 -17.28 -26.92 -24.18
CA GLN A 81 -16.81 -27.79 -25.26
C GLN A 81 -15.49 -27.30 -25.84
N GLU A 82 -15.33 -25.98 -26.05
CA GLU A 82 -14.06 -25.37 -26.45
C GLU A 82 -12.95 -25.71 -25.44
N VAL A 83 -13.24 -25.57 -24.14
CA VAL A 83 -12.30 -25.92 -23.07
C VAL A 83 -11.98 -27.41 -23.08
N LEU A 84 -12.97 -28.30 -23.17
CA LEU A 84 -12.75 -29.74 -23.25
C LEU A 84 -11.86 -30.12 -24.45
N GLN A 85 -12.07 -29.52 -25.62
CA GLN A 85 -11.24 -29.76 -26.80
C GLN A 85 -9.79 -29.32 -26.57
N ILE A 86 -9.59 -28.18 -25.90
CA ILE A 86 -8.27 -27.69 -25.51
C ILE A 86 -7.58 -28.70 -24.59
N TYR A 87 -8.30 -29.32 -23.65
CA TYR A 87 -7.81 -30.35 -22.71
C TYR A 87 -7.49 -31.68 -23.40
N GLN A 88 -8.38 -32.16 -24.27
CA GLN A 88 -8.16 -33.37 -25.07
C GLN A 88 -6.93 -33.19 -25.97
N GLY A 89 -6.74 -31.99 -26.52
CA GLY A 89 -5.52 -31.63 -27.25
C GLY A 89 -4.24 -31.59 -26.40
N MET A 90 -4.34 -31.58 -25.07
CA MET A 90 -3.21 -31.75 -24.14
C MET A 90 -3.02 -33.20 -23.69
N GLY A 91 -3.78 -34.15 -24.24
CA GLY A 91 -3.72 -35.57 -23.85
C GLY A 91 -4.42 -35.89 -22.53
N SER A 92 -5.25 -34.98 -22.01
CA SER A 92 -6.06 -35.24 -20.82
C SER A 92 -7.40 -35.85 -21.21
N ASP A 93 -7.68 -37.06 -20.73
CA ASP A 93 -9.00 -37.67 -20.77
C ASP A 93 -9.79 -37.24 -19.51
N ASP A 94 -10.57 -36.17 -19.62
CA ASP A 94 -11.42 -35.66 -18.53
C ASP A 94 -12.87 -36.12 -18.70
N ALA A 95 -13.09 -37.40 -18.40
CA ALA A 95 -14.41 -38.03 -18.43
C ALA A 95 -15.44 -37.31 -17.52
N ALA A 96 -14.98 -36.64 -16.45
CA ALA A 96 -15.86 -35.90 -15.56
C ALA A 96 -16.37 -34.61 -16.24
N HIS A 97 -15.49 -33.87 -16.91
CA HIS A 97 -15.87 -32.68 -17.67
C HIS A 97 -16.80 -33.03 -18.84
N GLU A 98 -16.57 -34.15 -19.52
CA GLU A 98 -17.45 -34.64 -20.59
C GLU A 98 -18.84 -35.06 -20.05
N ALA A 99 -18.87 -35.81 -18.94
CA ALA A 99 -20.13 -36.17 -18.27
C ALA A 99 -20.92 -34.93 -17.83
N PHE A 100 -20.22 -33.90 -17.36
CA PHE A 100 -20.81 -32.61 -16.99
C PHE A 100 -21.43 -31.90 -18.20
N LEU A 101 -20.68 -31.79 -19.29
CA LEU A 101 -21.16 -31.22 -20.55
C LEU A 101 -22.43 -31.92 -21.05
N ARG A 102 -22.43 -33.26 -21.04
CA ARG A 102 -23.59 -34.06 -21.43
C ARG A 102 -24.81 -33.73 -20.58
N ARG A 103 -24.62 -33.57 -19.27
CA ARG A 103 -25.72 -33.27 -18.35
C ARG A 103 -26.26 -31.84 -18.48
N LEU A 104 -25.41 -30.87 -18.81
CA LEU A 104 -25.86 -29.54 -19.20
C LEU A 104 -26.66 -29.58 -20.50
N GLN A 105 -26.25 -30.41 -21.46
CA GLN A 105 -26.98 -30.64 -22.71
C GLN A 105 -28.39 -31.18 -22.43
N GLU A 106 -28.50 -32.21 -21.57
CA GLU A 106 -29.80 -32.75 -21.15
C GLU A 106 -30.63 -31.71 -20.42
N THR A 107 -30.00 -30.88 -19.59
CA THR A 107 -30.69 -29.78 -18.90
C THR A 107 -31.21 -28.75 -19.88
N LEU A 108 -30.45 -28.43 -20.93
CA LEU A 108 -30.88 -27.55 -22.01
C LEU A 108 -32.07 -28.15 -22.78
N GLU A 109 -32.07 -29.44 -23.06
CA GLU A 109 -33.18 -30.14 -23.72
C GLU A 109 -34.47 -30.10 -22.88
N VAL A 110 -34.36 -30.22 -21.55
CA VAL A 110 -35.51 -30.12 -20.64
C VAL A 110 -36.08 -28.70 -20.58
N LEU A 111 -35.22 -27.67 -20.62
CA LEU A 111 -35.63 -26.28 -20.44
C LEU A 111 -35.98 -25.56 -21.75
N THR A 112 -35.47 -26.00 -22.90
CA THR A 112 -35.74 -25.33 -24.19
C THR A 112 -37.24 -25.30 -24.56
N PRO A 113 -38.05 -26.36 -24.37
CA PRO A 113 -39.49 -26.33 -24.65
C PRO A 113 -40.27 -25.33 -23.79
N LEU A 114 -39.68 -24.87 -22.69
CA LEU A 114 -40.26 -23.94 -21.74
C LEU A 114 -39.95 -22.47 -22.06
N LEU A 115 -39.29 -22.20 -23.18
CA LEU A 115 -39.02 -20.84 -23.65
C LEU A 115 -40.33 -20.05 -23.68
N SER A 116 -40.33 -18.88 -23.04
CA SER A 116 -41.47 -17.96 -23.15
C SER A 116 -41.63 -17.58 -24.62
N VAL A 117 -42.69 -18.07 -25.25
CA VAL A 117 -43.09 -17.64 -26.59
C VAL A 117 -43.26 -16.12 -26.51
N PRO A 118 -42.52 -15.33 -27.31
CA PRO A 118 -42.77 -13.90 -27.37
C PRO A 118 -44.24 -13.75 -27.75
N LEU A 119 -45.07 -13.15 -26.90
CA LEU A 119 -46.39 -12.71 -27.34
C LEU A 119 -46.12 -11.72 -28.47
N THR A 120 -46.18 -12.20 -29.71
CA THR A 120 -46.25 -11.35 -30.89
C THR A 120 -47.45 -10.47 -30.67
N THR A 121 -47.18 -9.21 -30.31
CA THR A 121 -48.16 -8.19 -30.06
C THR A 121 -48.93 -8.00 -31.35
N SER A 122 -50.08 -8.66 -31.47
CA SER A 122 -51.07 -8.33 -32.47
C SER A 122 -51.59 -6.95 -32.08
N ALA A 123 -51.28 -5.97 -32.92
CA ALA A 123 -51.90 -4.67 -32.86
C ALA A 123 -53.41 -4.86 -33.03
N SER A 124 -54.15 -4.69 -31.93
CA SER A 124 -55.59 -4.68 -31.88
C SER A 124 -56.00 -3.60 -30.90
N THR A 125 -56.38 -2.45 -31.45
CA THR A 125 -57.08 -1.35 -30.79
C THR A 125 -58.34 -1.85 -30.09
N SER A 126 -58.39 -1.78 -28.76
CA SER A 126 -59.61 -1.47 -28.02
C SER A 126 -59.29 -1.18 -26.56
N ASP A 127 -59.76 -0.02 -26.10
CA ASP A 127 -59.88 0.38 -24.70
C ASP A 127 -60.44 -0.74 -23.82
N SER A 128 -59.71 -1.09 -22.75
CA SER A 128 -60.27 -1.34 -21.42
C SER A 128 -59.13 -1.59 -20.42
N ASP A 129 -59.00 -0.66 -19.47
CA ASP A 129 -58.25 -0.76 -18.23
C ASP A 129 -58.49 -2.09 -17.49
N LEU A 130 -57.42 -2.80 -17.10
CA LEU A 130 -57.25 -3.43 -15.78
C LEU A 130 -55.94 -4.23 -15.68
N LEU A 131 -55.07 -3.79 -14.75
CA LEU A 131 -54.08 -4.55 -13.99
C LEU A 131 -53.00 -5.34 -14.77
N LEU A 132 -52.02 -4.62 -15.32
CA LEU A 132 -50.67 -5.14 -15.55
C LEU A 132 -49.67 -4.34 -14.72
N THR A 133 -49.03 -5.01 -13.77
CA THR A 133 -47.96 -4.49 -12.93
C THR A 133 -46.74 -4.17 -13.78
N THR A 134 -46.65 -2.91 -14.19
CA THR A 134 -45.48 -2.33 -14.83
C THR A 134 -44.25 -2.49 -13.93
N ASN A 135 -43.24 -3.17 -14.44
CA ASN A 135 -41.92 -3.30 -13.81
C ASN A 135 -41.37 -1.88 -13.52
N ARG A 136 -41.30 -1.50 -12.24
CA ARG A 136 -40.86 -0.16 -11.78
C ARG A 136 -39.40 0.19 -12.11
N PHE A 137 -38.65 -0.76 -12.68
CA PHE A 137 -37.23 -0.58 -13.01
C PHE A 137 -36.97 -0.39 -14.51
N SER A 138 -38.01 -0.31 -15.35
CA SER A 138 -37.85 -0.06 -16.79
C SER A 138 -37.26 1.34 -17.11
N ALA A 139 -37.34 2.29 -16.17
CA ALA A 139 -36.82 3.64 -16.32
C ALA A 139 -35.27 3.76 -16.23
N LEU A 140 -34.54 2.64 -16.11
CA LEU A 140 -33.08 2.63 -16.01
C LEU A 140 -32.33 2.28 -17.31
N CYS A 141 -33.00 2.26 -18.47
CA CYS A 141 -32.31 2.25 -19.75
C CYS A 141 -31.77 3.64 -20.08
N MET A 142 -30.50 3.87 -19.73
CA MET A 142 -29.75 5.07 -20.11
C MET A 142 -29.57 5.11 -21.64
N HIS A 143 -30.09 6.16 -22.26
CA HIS A 143 -29.72 6.58 -23.61
C HIS A 143 -28.26 7.09 -23.58
N GLU A 144 -27.39 6.48 -24.38
CA GLU A 144 -26.12 7.10 -24.76
C GLU A 144 -26.41 8.39 -25.51
N SER A 145 -25.97 9.52 -24.95
CA SER A 145 -25.92 10.80 -25.66
C SER A 145 -24.48 11.09 -26.01
N THR A 146 -24.21 10.97 -27.31
CA THR A 146 -23.09 11.61 -28.00
C THR A 146 -23.35 13.11 -28.01
N GLU A 147 -22.45 13.93 -27.46
CA GLU A 147 -21.93 15.13 -28.14
C GLU A 147 -20.90 15.89 -27.29
N SER A 148 -19.89 16.40 -27.99
CA SER A 148 -18.81 17.28 -27.55
C SER A 148 -19.26 18.72 -27.39
N PHE A 149 -18.61 19.51 -26.54
CA PHE A 149 -18.22 20.88 -26.88
C PHE A 149 -17.07 21.39 -25.97
N LEU A 150 -16.02 21.89 -26.62
CA LEU A 150 -15.00 22.77 -26.06
C LEU A 150 -15.55 24.20 -25.95
N SER A 151 -15.22 24.93 -24.88
CA SER A 151 -14.82 26.35 -24.94
C SER A 151 -14.36 26.87 -23.57
N ASP A 152 -13.34 27.73 -23.62
CA ASP A 152 -12.55 28.33 -22.55
C ASP A 152 -13.21 29.45 -21.71
N ALA A 153 -12.69 29.58 -20.47
CA ALA A 153 -12.43 30.78 -19.63
C ALA A 153 -13.59 31.54 -18.94
N PRO A 154 -13.31 32.45 -17.97
CA PRO A 154 -12.57 32.27 -16.70
C PRO A 154 -13.36 32.76 -15.44
N PHE A 155 -12.86 32.35 -14.27
CA PHE A 155 -13.15 32.81 -12.89
C PHE A 155 -13.99 34.10 -12.65
N MET A 156 -15.05 34.02 -11.81
CA MET A 156 -15.15 34.69 -10.49
C MET A 156 -16.48 34.45 -9.76
N SER A 157 -16.35 34.34 -8.43
CA SER A 157 -17.31 34.64 -7.34
C SER A 157 -18.53 33.74 -7.14
N ARG A 158 -18.42 32.86 -6.12
CA ARG A 158 -19.59 32.28 -5.45
C ARG A 158 -19.63 32.77 -4.00
N ALA A 159 -20.65 33.55 -3.69
CA ALA A 159 -21.06 33.88 -2.33
C ALA A 159 -22.52 33.43 -2.12
N GLN A 160 -22.82 33.17 -0.84
CA GLN A 160 -24.11 32.88 -0.20
C GLN A 160 -24.59 31.43 -0.12
N GLU A 161 -24.22 30.83 1.02
CA GLU A 161 -25.13 30.42 2.11
C GLU A 161 -26.49 29.82 1.74
N GLN A 162 -26.63 28.52 2.03
CA GLN A 162 -27.89 27.94 2.52
C GLN A 162 -27.61 26.81 3.54
N PRO A 163 -28.57 26.55 4.45
CA PRO A 163 -28.31 26.03 5.78
C PRO A 163 -28.12 24.51 5.82
N GLN A 164 -27.23 24.07 6.73
CA GLN A 164 -26.96 22.66 7.01
C GLN A 164 -28.25 21.92 7.41
N LYS A 165 -28.68 21.03 6.53
CA LYS A 165 -29.64 19.97 6.85
C LYS A 165 -28.84 18.82 7.49
N VAL A 166 -29.05 18.62 8.79
CA VAL A 166 -28.48 17.50 9.55
C VAL A 166 -28.92 16.18 8.89
N LEU A 167 -27.97 15.43 8.34
CA LEU A 167 -28.15 14.06 7.87
C LEU A 167 -27.62 13.11 8.96
N PRO A 168 -28.28 11.98 9.26
CA PRO A 168 -27.88 11.10 10.34
C PRO A 168 -26.64 10.28 9.96
N ASP A 169 -25.69 10.28 10.88
CA ASP A 169 -24.54 9.39 10.95
C ASP A 169 -24.99 7.93 10.99
N ASN A 170 -24.72 7.18 9.93
CA ASN A 170 -24.61 5.71 9.95
C ASN A 170 -24.05 5.24 8.61
N THR A 171 -22.74 5.42 8.43
CA THR A 171 -21.98 4.75 7.35
C THR A 171 -21.15 3.65 7.97
N ASN A 172 -21.79 2.47 8.13
CA ASN A 172 -21.04 1.23 8.28
C ASN A 172 -20.16 1.07 7.04
N LEU A 173 -18.84 1.15 7.23
CA LEU A 173 -17.83 0.78 6.24
C LEU A 173 -18.17 -0.60 5.69
N VAL A 174 -18.63 -0.63 4.44
CA VAL A 174 -18.86 -1.86 3.67
C VAL A 174 -17.50 -2.52 3.49
N THR A 175 -17.23 -3.55 4.27
CA THR A 175 -16.10 -4.47 4.06
C THR A 175 -16.22 -5.04 2.65
N PRO A 176 -15.11 -5.34 1.94
CA PRO A 176 -15.16 -5.92 0.60
C PRO A 176 -16.07 -7.14 0.66
N GLY A 177 -17.20 -7.07 -0.04
CA GLY A 177 -18.28 -8.03 0.11
C GLY A 177 -17.72 -9.44 -0.06
N LYS A 178 -17.88 -10.28 0.97
CA LYS A 178 -17.72 -11.72 0.84
C LYS A 178 -18.56 -12.13 -0.38
N LYS A 179 -17.91 -12.42 -1.52
CA LYS A 179 -18.59 -13.00 -2.67
C LYS A 179 -19.37 -14.18 -2.10
N LYS A 180 -20.70 -14.19 -2.28
CA LYS A 180 -21.50 -15.36 -1.91
C LYS A 180 -20.80 -16.56 -2.54
N PRO A 181 -20.52 -17.64 -1.78
CA PRO A 181 -19.83 -18.79 -2.33
C PRO A 181 -20.59 -19.21 -3.58
N GLY A 182 -19.92 -19.10 -4.73
CA GLY A 182 -20.45 -19.58 -5.99
C GLY A 182 -20.77 -21.07 -5.85
N ILE A 183 -21.69 -21.57 -6.67
CA ILE A 183 -21.93 -23.01 -6.72
C ILE A 183 -20.65 -23.63 -7.29
N ILE A 184 -19.89 -24.33 -6.44
CA ILE A 184 -18.66 -25.03 -6.84
C ILE A 184 -19.09 -26.34 -7.49
N LEU A 185 -18.69 -26.55 -8.73
CA LEU A 185 -19.01 -27.72 -9.54
C LEU A 185 -17.80 -28.65 -9.62
N GLU A 186 -18.03 -29.92 -9.93
CA GLU A 186 -16.98 -30.96 -9.98
C GLU A 186 -15.87 -30.65 -11.02
N ASP A 187 -16.18 -29.86 -12.03
CA ASP A 187 -15.24 -29.44 -13.08
C ASP A 187 -14.40 -28.19 -12.72
N ASP A 188 -14.59 -27.61 -11.53
CA ASP A 188 -13.84 -26.42 -11.10
C ASP A 188 -12.34 -26.70 -10.93
N LEU A 189 -11.91 -27.97 -10.84
CA LEU A 189 -10.50 -28.35 -10.76
C LEU A 189 -9.67 -27.78 -11.91
N ILE A 190 -10.27 -27.78 -13.11
CA ILE A 190 -9.69 -27.23 -14.33
C ILE A 190 -9.47 -25.73 -14.19
N THR A 191 -10.48 -25.02 -13.71
CA THR A 191 -10.34 -23.58 -13.54
C THR A 191 -9.38 -23.23 -12.42
N LEU A 192 -9.37 -23.99 -11.33
CA LEU A 192 -8.39 -23.84 -10.27
C LEU A 192 -6.97 -24.04 -10.81
N ALA A 193 -6.76 -25.01 -11.70
CA ALA A 193 -5.49 -25.19 -12.39
C ALA A 193 -5.11 -23.96 -13.25
N ILE A 194 -6.06 -23.44 -14.05
CA ILE A 194 -5.85 -22.25 -14.89
C ILE A 194 -5.55 -21.01 -14.04
N GLU A 195 -6.29 -20.79 -12.95
CA GLU A 195 -6.07 -19.70 -12.01
C GLU A 195 -4.70 -19.82 -11.34
N GLY A 196 -4.31 -21.03 -10.91
CA GLY A 196 -2.99 -21.32 -10.37
C GLY A 196 -1.87 -21.05 -11.36
N VAL A 197 -1.99 -21.52 -12.60
CA VAL A 197 -1.02 -21.28 -13.69
C VAL A 197 -0.92 -19.79 -14.00
N THR A 198 -2.05 -19.11 -14.12
CA THR A 198 -2.12 -17.66 -14.40
C THR A 198 -1.46 -16.88 -13.27
N PHE A 199 -1.73 -17.25 -12.02
CA PHE A 199 -1.08 -16.65 -10.86
C PHE A 199 0.44 -16.88 -10.88
N MET A 200 0.91 -18.11 -11.15
CA MET A 200 2.34 -18.41 -11.20
C MET A 200 3.06 -17.62 -12.30
N LEU A 201 2.45 -17.48 -13.48
CA LEU A 201 2.99 -16.64 -14.57
C LEU A 201 3.10 -15.17 -14.14
N ARG A 202 2.06 -14.64 -13.51
CA ARG A 202 2.05 -13.25 -13.01
C ARG A 202 3.08 -13.04 -11.91
N LEU A 203 3.19 -13.98 -10.97
CA LEU A 203 4.19 -13.95 -9.90
C LEU A 203 5.60 -13.99 -10.48
N GLN A 204 5.84 -14.78 -11.52
CA GLN A 204 7.14 -14.85 -12.15
C GLN A 204 7.52 -13.55 -12.87
N LYS A 205 6.58 -12.93 -13.60
CA LYS A 205 6.80 -11.61 -14.19
C LYS A 205 7.12 -10.55 -13.15
N LEU A 206 6.39 -10.57 -12.03
CA LEU A 206 6.66 -9.68 -10.89
C LEU A 206 8.06 -9.91 -10.31
N ARG A 207 8.47 -11.17 -10.12
CA ARG A 207 9.83 -11.51 -9.64
C ARG A 207 10.89 -10.99 -10.60
N GLN A 208 10.74 -11.23 -11.89
CA GLN A 208 11.69 -10.73 -12.90
C GLN A 208 11.82 -9.20 -12.85
N ARG A 209 10.71 -8.47 -12.68
CA ARG A 209 10.76 -7.02 -12.50
C ARG A 209 11.48 -6.61 -11.22
N VAL A 210 11.17 -7.26 -10.11
CA VAL A 210 11.85 -7.02 -8.83
C VAL A 210 13.35 -7.28 -8.97
N GLU A 211 13.76 -8.35 -9.64
CA GLU A 211 15.17 -8.64 -9.92
C GLU A 211 15.81 -7.54 -10.77
N ASN A 212 15.10 -7.01 -11.76
CA ASN A 212 15.60 -5.88 -12.56
C ASN A 212 15.78 -4.62 -11.71
N TYR A 213 14.83 -4.30 -10.83
CA TYR A 213 14.93 -3.14 -9.92
C TYR A 213 16.12 -3.26 -8.97
N TRP A 214 16.34 -4.45 -8.39
CA TRP A 214 17.45 -4.68 -7.48
C TRP A 214 18.80 -4.79 -8.19
N THR A 215 18.81 -5.25 -9.45
CA THR A 215 20.01 -5.17 -10.31
C THR A 215 20.37 -3.71 -10.58
N ALA A 216 19.39 -2.90 -11.01
CA ALA A 216 19.57 -1.47 -11.24
C ALA A 216 20.03 -0.74 -9.96
N ALA A 217 19.45 -1.08 -8.81
CA ALA A 217 19.86 -0.49 -7.53
C ALA A 217 21.29 -0.89 -7.13
N ALA A 218 21.70 -2.12 -7.39
CA ALA A 218 23.09 -2.56 -7.16
C ALA A 218 24.09 -1.84 -8.10
N GLU A 219 23.62 -1.48 -9.31
CA GLU A 219 24.39 -0.75 -10.32
C GLU A 219 24.29 0.78 -10.16
N TRP A 220 23.60 1.27 -9.12
CA TRP A 220 23.35 2.69 -8.83
C TRP A 220 22.53 3.42 -9.91
N GLU A 221 21.76 2.68 -10.71
CA GLU A 221 20.82 3.20 -11.73
C GLU A 221 19.40 3.42 -11.18
N MET A 222 19.16 2.96 -9.95
CA MET A 222 17.90 3.15 -9.24
C MET A 222 18.18 3.43 -7.74
N PRO A 223 17.45 4.36 -7.09
CA PRO A 223 17.60 4.60 -5.67
C PRO A 223 17.22 3.35 -4.87
N PHE A 224 18.00 3.05 -3.84
CA PHE A 224 17.80 1.87 -2.98
C PHE A 224 16.40 1.86 -2.33
N ALA A 225 15.95 3.03 -1.87
CA ALA A 225 14.61 3.27 -1.33
C ALA A 225 13.50 2.97 -2.35
N LEU A 226 13.67 3.41 -3.60
CA LEU A 226 12.71 3.21 -4.68
C LEU A 226 12.56 1.72 -5.05
N ALA A 227 13.66 0.98 -5.21
CA ALA A 227 13.62 -0.45 -5.48
C ALA A 227 12.85 -1.22 -4.38
N SER A 228 13.06 -0.84 -3.13
CA SER A 228 12.33 -1.38 -2.00
C SER A 228 10.84 -1.03 -2.02
N TRP A 229 10.50 0.22 -2.32
CA TRP A 229 9.11 0.67 -2.41
C TRP A 229 8.36 -0.08 -3.52
N LEU A 230 9.01 -0.27 -4.68
CA LEU A 230 8.46 -1.06 -5.79
C LEU A 230 8.32 -2.55 -5.45
N THR A 231 9.21 -3.10 -4.62
CA THR A 231 9.09 -4.49 -4.15
C THR A 231 7.90 -4.66 -3.19
N SER A 232 7.69 -3.71 -2.29
CA SER A 232 6.50 -3.69 -1.43
C SER A 232 5.21 -3.49 -2.22
N LEU A 233 5.25 -2.70 -3.30
CA LEU A 233 4.14 -2.58 -4.24
C LEU A 233 3.86 -3.92 -4.94
N ALA A 234 4.89 -4.60 -5.44
CA ALA A 234 4.75 -5.93 -6.04
C ALA A 234 4.11 -6.92 -5.04
N MET A 235 4.49 -6.84 -3.77
CA MET A 235 3.90 -7.65 -2.70
C MET A 235 2.41 -7.36 -2.49
N SER A 236 2.01 -6.07 -2.51
CA SER A 236 0.60 -5.68 -2.45
C SER A 236 -0.20 -6.22 -3.65
N ILE A 237 0.37 -6.17 -4.86
CA ILE A 237 -0.26 -6.76 -6.06
C ILE A 237 -0.46 -8.26 -5.88
N VAL A 238 0.54 -8.99 -5.36
CA VAL A 238 0.43 -10.43 -5.10
C VAL A 238 -0.79 -10.72 -4.20
N GLN A 239 -1.00 -9.94 -3.15
CA GLN A 239 -2.16 -10.08 -2.26
C GLN A 239 -3.50 -9.87 -3.00
N ILE A 240 -3.53 -8.95 -3.97
CA ILE A 240 -4.73 -8.63 -4.75
C ILE A 240 -5.04 -9.73 -5.78
N ILE A 241 -4.01 -10.26 -6.45
CA ILE A 241 -4.19 -11.21 -7.56
C ILE A 241 -4.21 -12.67 -7.10
N ALA A 242 -3.81 -12.97 -5.87
CA ALA A 242 -3.80 -14.33 -5.34
C ALA A 242 -5.22 -14.94 -5.36
N PRO A 243 -5.42 -16.10 -6.03
CA PRO A 243 -6.68 -16.83 -5.96
C PRO A 243 -7.03 -17.19 -4.52
N GLN A 244 -8.32 -17.18 -4.18
CA GLN A 244 -8.77 -17.59 -2.83
C GLN A 244 -8.39 -19.05 -2.53
N ASP A 245 -8.42 -19.91 -3.55
CA ASP A 245 -8.13 -21.33 -3.48
C ASP A 245 -6.71 -21.68 -3.97
N LEU A 246 -5.74 -20.79 -3.76
CA LEU A 246 -4.39 -20.94 -4.29
C LEU A 246 -3.66 -22.21 -3.77
N ALA A 247 -3.81 -22.63 -2.51
CA ALA A 247 -3.23 -23.90 -2.03
C ALA A 247 -3.73 -25.08 -2.83
N PHE A 248 -5.03 -25.09 -3.08
CA PHE A 248 -5.66 -26.18 -3.79
C PHE A 248 -5.16 -26.19 -5.24
N SER A 249 -5.13 -25.02 -5.87
CA SER A 249 -4.65 -24.82 -7.23
C SER A 249 -3.19 -25.29 -7.39
N ILE A 250 -2.28 -24.81 -6.55
CA ILE A 250 -0.86 -25.22 -6.57
C ILE A 250 -0.72 -26.71 -6.24
N GLY A 251 -1.41 -27.20 -5.21
CA GLY A 251 -1.38 -28.61 -4.82
C GLY A 251 -1.90 -29.54 -5.92
N PHE A 252 -2.89 -29.09 -6.70
CA PHE A 252 -3.39 -29.79 -7.88
C PHE A 252 -2.35 -29.83 -9.00
N LEU A 253 -1.74 -28.69 -9.34
CA LEU A 253 -0.67 -28.62 -10.33
C LEU A 253 0.51 -29.53 -9.97
N MET A 254 0.86 -29.60 -8.68
CA MET A 254 1.93 -30.48 -8.19
C MET A 254 1.58 -31.97 -8.24
N LYS A 255 0.30 -32.33 -8.15
CA LYS A 255 -0.16 -33.73 -8.32
C LYS A 255 -0.28 -34.15 -9.78
N ARG A 256 -0.37 -33.18 -10.71
CA ARG A 256 -0.53 -33.39 -12.15
C ARG A 256 0.52 -32.59 -12.94
N PRO A 257 1.81 -32.94 -12.80
CA PRO A 257 2.91 -32.17 -13.40
C PRO A 257 2.89 -32.19 -14.93
N ASP A 258 2.37 -33.27 -15.53
CA ASP A 258 2.09 -33.43 -16.95
C ASP A 258 1.13 -32.33 -17.46
N MET A 259 0.01 -32.17 -16.75
CA MET A 259 -1.00 -31.17 -17.05
C MET A 259 -0.45 -29.75 -16.84
N ALA A 260 0.24 -29.52 -15.72
CA ALA A 260 0.84 -28.23 -15.43
C ALA A 260 1.89 -27.83 -16.49
N LEU A 261 2.74 -28.76 -16.95
CA LEU A 261 3.67 -28.53 -18.05
C LEU A 261 2.96 -28.21 -19.36
N ALA A 262 1.87 -28.90 -19.68
CA ALA A 262 1.08 -28.61 -20.88
C ALA A 262 0.46 -27.20 -20.82
N PHE A 263 -0.07 -26.81 -19.66
CA PHE A 263 -0.56 -25.45 -19.42
C PHE A 263 0.52 -24.40 -19.59
N PHE A 264 1.66 -24.59 -18.92
CA PHE A 264 2.78 -23.66 -19.04
C PHE A 264 3.28 -23.56 -20.48
N SER A 265 3.42 -24.68 -21.18
CA SER A 265 3.90 -24.70 -22.58
C SER A 265 2.98 -23.93 -23.52
N LYS A 266 1.65 -23.97 -23.32
CA LYS A 266 0.72 -23.15 -24.10
C LYS A 266 0.76 -21.67 -23.69
N ALA A 267 0.86 -21.37 -22.40
CA ALA A 267 0.93 -19.98 -21.93
C ALA A 267 2.21 -19.26 -22.39
N ILE A 268 3.31 -20.00 -22.60
CA ILE A 268 4.61 -19.49 -23.05
C ILE A 268 4.62 -19.05 -24.51
N ILE A 269 3.63 -19.44 -25.32
CA ILE A 269 3.44 -18.86 -26.66
C ILE A 269 3.32 -17.32 -26.58
N SER A 270 2.88 -16.78 -25.43
CA SER A 270 2.75 -15.35 -25.19
C SER A 270 4.03 -14.67 -24.64
N ASP A 271 5.00 -15.44 -24.12
CA ASP A 271 6.25 -14.90 -23.59
C ASP A 271 7.39 -15.94 -23.73
N PRO A 272 8.17 -15.88 -24.82
CA PRO A 272 9.18 -16.90 -25.13
C PRO A 272 10.33 -16.96 -24.14
N ASN A 273 10.46 -15.98 -23.23
CA ASN A 273 11.53 -15.93 -22.25
C ASN A 273 11.30 -16.84 -21.05
N ILE A 274 10.07 -17.30 -20.82
CA ILE A 274 9.74 -18.13 -19.66
C ILE A 274 9.74 -19.59 -20.09
N GLN A 275 10.60 -20.43 -19.49
CA GLN A 275 10.61 -21.86 -19.78
C GLN A 275 9.58 -22.62 -18.90
N PRO A 276 8.85 -23.62 -19.44
CA PRO A 276 7.82 -24.33 -18.66
C PRO A 276 8.41 -25.05 -17.44
N LEU A 277 9.62 -25.58 -17.60
CA LEU A 277 10.37 -26.26 -16.54
C LEU A 277 10.76 -25.30 -15.41
N THR A 278 11.04 -24.04 -15.71
CA THR A 278 11.32 -23.01 -14.71
C THR A 278 10.07 -22.72 -13.88
N LEU A 279 8.91 -22.53 -14.53
CA LEU A 279 7.64 -22.33 -13.84
C LEU A 279 7.24 -23.53 -12.98
N MET A 280 7.47 -24.76 -13.46
CA MET A 280 7.24 -25.97 -12.65
C MET A 280 8.15 -26.00 -11.42
N ARG A 281 9.43 -25.66 -11.57
CA ARG A 281 10.37 -25.58 -10.45
C ARG A 281 9.92 -24.57 -9.41
N GLU A 282 9.50 -23.38 -9.85
CA GLU A 282 9.03 -22.32 -8.97
C GLU A 282 7.71 -22.67 -8.29
N THR A 283 6.80 -23.32 -9.01
CA THR A 283 5.55 -23.84 -8.44
C THR A 283 5.87 -24.86 -7.35
N SER A 284 6.84 -25.74 -7.59
CA SER A 284 7.31 -26.71 -6.60
C SER A 284 7.99 -26.06 -5.40
N GLN A 285 8.81 -25.03 -5.61
CA GLN A 285 9.48 -24.29 -4.53
C GLN A 285 8.45 -23.54 -3.67
N LEU A 286 7.51 -22.85 -4.31
CA LEU A 286 6.42 -22.15 -3.62
C LEU A 286 5.57 -23.14 -2.81
N PHE A 287 5.19 -24.28 -3.41
CA PHE A 287 4.45 -25.33 -2.72
C PHE A 287 5.24 -25.91 -1.54
N GLY A 288 6.53 -26.18 -1.72
CA GLY A 288 7.42 -26.65 -0.66
C GLY A 288 7.45 -25.68 0.51
N LEU A 289 7.63 -24.39 0.23
CA LEU A 289 7.63 -23.33 1.23
C LEU A 289 6.28 -23.25 1.96
N MET A 290 5.17 -23.35 1.24
CA MET A 290 3.83 -23.38 1.84
C MET A 290 3.62 -24.57 2.76
N LEU A 291 4.09 -25.77 2.38
CA LEU A 291 4.01 -26.96 3.23
C LEU A 291 4.84 -26.80 4.49
N VAL A 292 6.02 -26.23 4.37
CA VAL A 292 6.92 -25.97 5.50
C VAL A 292 6.29 -24.95 6.46
N ILE A 293 5.80 -23.80 5.95
CA ILE A 293 5.10 -22.78 6.74
C ILE A 293 3.88 -23.39 7.43
N LYS A 294 3.06 -24.15 6.70
CA LYS A 294 1.86 -24.80 7.25
C LYS A 294 2.20 -25.81 8.35
N LYS A 295 3.30 -26.57 8.18
CA LYS A 295 3.79 -27.51 9.19
C LYS A 295 4.19 -26.78 10.47
N HIS A 296 4.85 -25.62 10.34
CA HIS A 296 5.32 -24.82 11.47
C HIS A 296 4.22 -24.01 12.14
N ALA A 297 3.22 -23.54 11.40
CA ALA A 297 2.04 -22.91 11.97
C ALA A 297 1.23 -23.86 12.89
N GLY A 298 1.52 -25.17 12.87
CA GLY A 298 0.84 -26.14 13.71
C GLY A 298 -0.61 -26.39 13.28
N PRO A 299 -1.28 -27.37 13.90
CA PRO A 299 -2.69 -27.61 13.67
C PRO A 299 -3.51 -26.43 14.19
N HIS A 300 -4.47 -25.97 13.39
CA HIS A 300 -5.46 -25.00 13.86
C HIS A 300 -6.11 -25.54 15.14
N PRO A 301 -6.15 -24.77 16.25
CA PRO A 301 -6.71 -25.26 17.50
C PRO A 301 -8.15 -25.68 17.27
N LYS A 302 -8.44 -26.98 17.51
CA LYS A 302 -9.74 -27.60 17.23
C LYS A 302 -10.88 -27.00 18.06
N ASN A 303 -10.56 -26.24 19.11
CA ASN A 303 -11.51 -25.66 20.06
C ASN A 303 -11.62 -24.13 20.01
N CYS A 304 -10.92 -23.44 19.10
CA CYS A 304 -11.16 -22.01 18.90
C CYS A 304 -12.48 -21.83 18.15
N LYS A 305 -13.59 -21.68 18.90
CA LYS A 305 -14.83 -21.08 18.41
C LYS A 305 -14.55 -19.60 18.11
N CYS A 306 -13.85 -19.32 17.02
CA CYS A 306 -13.80 -17.98 16.47
C CYS A 306 -15.25 -17.61 16.16
N HIS A 307 -15.82 -16.69 16.92
CA HIS A 307 -17.17 -16.19 16.71
C HIS A 307 -17.29 -15.65 15.28
N SER A 308 -17.79 -16.46 14.35
CA SER A 308 -18.45 -15.93 13.17
C SER A 308 -19.72 -15.26 13.69
N THR A 309 -19.65 -13.95 13.90
CA THR A 309 -20.81 -13.12 14.24
C THR A 309 -21.80 -13.17 13.07
N THR A 310 -22.73 -14.11 13.16
CA THR A 310 -24.03 -14.01 12.49
C THR A 310 -24.81 -12.97 13.28
N THR A 311 -24.74 -11.70 12.88
CA THR A 311 -25.58 -10.64 13.46
C THR A 311 -27.03 -10.85 13.00
N GLY A 312 -27.77 -11.66 13.75
CA GLY A 312 -29.22 -11.64 13.78
C GLY A 312 -29.67 -10.53 14.71
N SER A 313 -30.35 -9.54 14.14
CA SER A 313 -31.02 -8.46 14.85
C SER A 313 -32.30 -9.01 15.49
N GLU A 314 -32.32 -9.18 16.80
CA GLU A 314 -33.56 -9.17 17.58
C GLU A 314 -33.40 -8.19 18.76
N ALA A 315 -34.16 -7.10 18.68
CA ALA A 315 -34.33 -6.13 19.74
C ALA A 315 -35.44 -6.62 20.68
N VAL A 316 -35.14 -6.81 21.97
CA VAL A 316 -36.16 -6.80 23.03
C VAL A 316 -35.57 -6.16 24.29
N THR A 317 -36.08 -4.96 24.54
CA THR A 317 -36.42 -4.30 25.82
C THR A 317 -35.83 -4.84 27.13
N ALA A 318 -35.15 -3.93 27.84
CA ALA A 318 -34.76 -4.04 29.23
C ALA A 318 -35.99 -3.97 30.16
N THR A 319 -36.07 -4.89 31.12
CA THR A 319 -36.80 -4.70 32.37
C THR A 319 -36.00 -5.29 33.53
N THR A 320 -35.82 -4.45 34.54
CA THR A 320 -35.06 -4.64 35.78
C THR A 320 -35.80 -5.54 36.78
N THR A 321 -35.20 -6.64 37.27
CA THR A 321 -35.42 -7.11 38.64
C THR A 321 -34.30 -8.03 39.17
N THR A 322 -34.21 -8.02 40.49
CA THR A 322 -33.19 -8.43 41.46
C THR A 322 -32.87 -9.92 41.63
N ALA A 323 -31.59 -10.20 41.92
CA ALA A 323 -31.00 -11.15 42.88
C ALA A 323 -31.50 -12.62 42.97
N THR A 324 -30.63 -13.62 42.74
CA THR A 324 -29.89 -14.42 43.77
C THR A 324 -29.26 -15.69 43.16
N ALA A 325 -28.02 -15.97 43.61
CA ALA A 325 -27.30 -17.26 43.72
C ALA A 325 -27.39 -18.32 42.61
N ALA A 326 -26.23 -18.64 41.99
CA ALA A 326 -25.57 -19.96 42.12
C ALA A 326 -24.36 -20.06 41.16
N ASP A 327 -23.16 -20.04 41.73
CA ASP A 327 -21.90 -20.45 41.09
C ASP A 327 -21.94 -21.94 40.75
N GLN A 328 -21.78 -22.30 39.47
CA GLN A 328 -21.10 -23.54 39.05
C GLN A 328 -20.40 -23.38 37.69
N ASN A 329 -19.08 -23.63 37.70
CA ASN A 329 -18.26 -24.21 36.63
C ASN A 329 -18.13 -23.48 35.29
N THR A 330 -17.03 -22.72 35.12
CA THR A 330 -16.23 -22.65 33.87
C THR A 330 -14.83 -22.06 34.15
N ALA A 331 -13.99 -22.78 34.92
CA ALA A 331 -12.59 -22.39 35.15
C ALA A 331 -11.57 -23.20 34.33
N VAL A 332 -11.99 -24.22 33.58
CA VAL A 332 -11.07 -25.18 32.93
C VAL A 332 -10.59 -24.73 31.53
N ASP A 333 -11.28 -23.80 30.85
CA ASP A 333 -10.92 -23.42 29.47
C ASP A 333 -9.99 -22.18 29.36
N LYS A 334 -9.77 -21.43 30.45
CA LYS A 334 -8.94 -20.21 30.39
C LYS A 334 -7.44 -20.48 30.58
N GLU A 335 -7.06 -21.45 31.42
CA GLU A 335 -5.65 -21.82 31.60
C GLU A 335 -5.07 -22.58 30.40
N GLU A 336 -5.88 -23.38 29.69
CA GLU A 336 -5.41 -24.10 28.49
C GLU A 336 -5.17 -23.14 27.32
N VAL A 337 -6.01 -22.11 27.16
CA VAL A 337 -5.83 -21.05 26.14
C VAL A 337 -4.67 -20.10 26.49
N ILE A 338 -4.45 -19.80 27.78
CA ILE A 338 -3.31 -18.98 28.24
C ILE A 338 -1.99 -19.77 28.15
N GLY A 339 -2.00 -21.06 28.51
CA GLY A 339 -0.86 -21.96 28.36
C GLY A 339 -0.47 -22.19 26.90
N TYR A 340 -1.46 -22.31 26.00
CA TYR A 340 -1.22 -22.44 24.56
C TYR A 340 -0.66 -21.16 23.92
N LYS A 341 -1.09 -19.98 24.39
CA LYS A 341 -0.50 -18.70 23.96
C LYS A 341 0.92 -18.49 24.48
N ARG A 342 1.24 -18.95 25.70
CA ARG A 342 2.62 -18.92 26.24
C ARG A 342 3.59 -19.87 25.53
N ALA A 343 3.10 -21.00 25.01
CA ALA A 343 3.94 -22.00 24.36
C ALA A 343 4.29 -21.69 22.89
N ASN A 344 3.62 -20.71 22.26
CA ASN A 344 3.69 -20.45 20.82
C ASN A 344 3.94 -18.98 20.44
N SER A 345 4.50 -18.16 21.32
CA SER A 345 4.98 -16.82 20.92
C SER A 345 6.30 -16.97 20.17
N TRP A 346 6.25 -16.94 18.84
CA TRP A 346 7.45 -16.96 18.01
C TRP A 346 8.20 -15.63 18.17
N SER A 347 9.49 -15.71 18.47
CA SER A 347 10.40 -14.57 18.39
C SER A 347 10.83 -14.30 16.95
N VAL A 348 11.13 -13.05 16.61
CA VAL A 348 11.67 -12.66 15.28
C VAL A 348 12.95 -13.44 14.93
N GLN A 349 13.73 -13.85 15.94
CA GLN A 349 14.91 -14.69 15.78
C GLN A 349 14.56 -16.07 15.19
N GLU A 350 13.45 -16.68 15.58
CA GLU A 350 13.01 -17.99 15.06
C GLU A 350 12.53 -17.90 13.61
N ILE A 351 11.96 -16.76 13.19
CA ILE A 351 11.64 -16.48 11.78
C ILE A 351 12.92 -16.28 10.95
N SER A 352 13.93 -15.61 11.50
CA SER A 352 15.25 -15.49 10.87
C SER A 352 15.91 -16.87 10.69
N ASP A 353 15.99 -17.65 11.77
CA ASP A 353 16.60 -18.99 11.78
C ASP A 353 15.88 -19.96 10.83
N PHE A 354 14.63 -19.65 10.46
CA PHE A 354 13.81 -20.34 9.48
C PHE A 354 14.09 -19.91 8.01
N VAL A 355 14.20 -18.60 7.76
CA VAL A 355 14.40 -18.04 6.41
C VAL A 355 15.83 -18.32 5.90
N VAL A 356 16.81 -18.34 6.80
CA VAL A 356 18.25 -18.49 6.47
C VAL A 356 18.59 -19.81 5.76
N PRO A 357 18.21 -21.01 6.26
CA PRO A 357 18.60 -22.28 5.64
C PRO A 357 17.96 -22.49 4.27
N GLU A 358 16.75 -21.99 4.05
CA GLU A 358 16.02 -22.09 2.78
C GLU A 358 16.60 -21.13 1.72
N ILE A 359 16.96 -19.90 2.13
CA ILE A 359 17.74 -18.98 1.29
C ILE A 359 19.06 -19.65 0.86
N LEU A 360 19.79 -20.24 1.81
CA LEU A 360 21.08 -20.89 1.53
C LEU A 360 20.92 -22.15 0.66
N GLY A 361 19.86 -22.93 0.85
CA GLY A 361 19.52 -24.10 0.03
C GLY A 361 19.22 -23.73 -1.42
N ASN A 362 18.39 -22.71 -1.63
CA ASN A 362 18.02 -22.22 -2.96
C ASN A 362 19.22 -21.56 -3.68
N ILE A 363 20.06 -20.79 -2.96
CA ILE A 363 21.31 -20.24 -3.51
C ILE A 363 22.27 -21.37 -3.93
N LYS A 364 22.39 -22.44 -3.13
CA LYS A 364 23.24 -23.59 -3.44
C LYS A 364 22.77 -24.36 -4.69
N GLN A 365 21.45 -24.49 -4.85
CA GLN A 365 20.85 -25.17 -5.99
C GLN A 365 21.00 -24.36 -7.29
N ASP A 366 20.79 -23.05 -7.24
CA ASP A 366 20.85 -22.20 -8.43
C ASP A 366 22.27 -21.81 -8.85
N LEU A 367 23.24 -21.79 -7.93
CA LEU A 367 24.66 -21.52 -8.23
C LEU A 367 25.45 -22.79 -8.61
N GLY A 368 24.79 -23.90 -8.95
CA GLY A 368 25.44 -25.07 -9.55
C GLY A 368 26.34 -25.87 -8.60
N GLY A 369 25.92 -26.06 -7.34
CA GLY A 369 26.49 -27.06 -6.42
C GLY A 369 27.94 -26.79 -5.99
N LYS A 370 28.93 -27.03 -6.86
CA LYS A 370 30.38 -26.84 -6.56
C LYS A 370 30.73 -25.38 -6.28
N ARG A 371 30.19 -24.44 -7.05
CA ARG A 371 30.43 -23.00 -6.84
C ARG A 371 29.78 -22.51 -5.54
N GLY A 372 28.57 -22.99 -5.25
CA GLY A 372 27.88 -22.71 -3.98
C GLY A 372 28.58 -23.29 -2.75
N ILE A 373 29.21 -24.47 -2.89
CA ILE A 373 29.97 -25.13 -1.81
C ILE A 373 31.32 -24.45 -1.58
N GLU A 374 32.11 -24.16 -2.63
CA GLU A 374 33.38 -23.40 -2.48
C GLU A 374 33.16 -22.01 -1.87
N MET A 375 32.00 -21.39 -2.12
CA MET A 375 31.64 -20.09 -1.55
C MET A 375 31.26 -20.17 -0.07
N LEU A 376 30.71 -21.30 0.39
CA LEU A 376 30.43 -21.57 1.81
C LEU A 376 31.69 -21.98 2.58
N GLU A 377 32.61 -22.71 1.93
CA GLU A 377 33.83 -23.25 2.55
C GLU A 377 34.93 -22.18 2.77
N ARG A 378 34.91 -21.06 2.05
CA ARG A 378 35.92 -19.97 2.18
C ARG A 378 35.66 -18.97 3.33
N GLY A 379 34.87 -19.36 4.35
CA GLY A 379 34.88 -18.68 5.66
C GLY A 379 33.91 -17.50 5.86
N TYR A 380 32.67 -17.58 5.38
CA TYR A 380 31.65 -16.53 5.51
C TYR A 380 30.39 -16.96 6.28
N THR A 381 30.54 -17.62 7.43
CA THR A 381 29.49 -17.70 8.45
C THR A 381 29.58 -16.50 9.40
N PRO A 382 28.45 -15.94 9.88
CA PRO A 382 28.50 -15.01 11.01
C PRO A 382 29.15 -15.71 12.20
N ALA A 383 29.79 -14.95 13.09
CA ALA A 383 30.33 -15.47 14.34
C ALA A 383 29.19 -16.13 15.13
N LEU A 384 29.00 -17.43 14.93
CA LEU A 384 28.13 -18.25 15.75
C LEU A 384 28.72 -18.25 17.17
N PRO A 385 27.91 -18.07 18.22
CA PRO A 385 28.38 -18.24 19.59
C PRO A 385 29.14 -19.58 19.70
N PRO A 386 30.25 -19.67 20.45
CA PRO A 386 31.15 -20.84 20.44
C PRO A 386 30.45 -22.19 20.63
N LYS A 387 29.32 -22.22 21.35
CA LYS A 387 28.49 -23.42 21.55
C LYS A 387 27.83 -23.98 20.27
N TYR A 388 27.58 -23.15 19.25
CA TYR A 388 27.00 -23.58 17.97
C TYR A 388 28.07 -23.94 16.94
N LEU A 389 29.28 -23.41 17.08
CA LEU A 389 30.44 -23.74 16.25
C LEU A 389 30.87 -25.19 16.49
N ASP A 390 30.97 -25.60 17.77
CA ASP A 390 31.22 -26.99 18.16
C ASP A 390 30.12 -27.95 17.67
N LEU A 391 28.85 -27.54 17.74
CA LEU A 391 27.71 -28.36 17.32
C LEU A 391 27.61 -28.50 15.80
N ALA A 392 27.88 -27.43 15.04
CA ALA A 392 27.93 -27.45 13.59
C ALA A 392 29.14 -28.25 13.07
N GLN A 393 30.29 -28.14 13.73
CA GLN A 393 31.48 -28.91 13.41
C GLN A 393 31.28 -30.41 13.69
N LYS A 394 30.55 -30.76 14.75
CA LYS A 394 30.11 -32.14 15.06
C LYS A 394 29.06 -32.68 14.07
N LEU A 395 28.18 -31.83 13.56
CA LEU A 395 27.21 -32.22 12.53
C LEU A 395 27.89 -32.48 11.17
N LEU A 396 28.85 -31.61 10.81
CA LEU A 396 29.60 -31.71 9.54
C LEU A 396 30.63 -32.84 9.56
N SER A 397 31.19 -33.18 10.73
CA SER A 397 32.09 -34.33 10.91
C SER A 397 31.36 -35.67 11.06
N GLY A 398 30.02 -35.67 11.07
CA GLY A 398 29.20 -36.87 11.27
C GLY A 398 29.19 -37.40 12.71
N GLN A 399 29.72 -36.66 13.67
CA GLN A 399 29.74 -37.02 15.10
C GLN A 399 28.37 -36.85 15.79
N VAL A 400 27.44 -36.08 15.20
CA VAL A 400 26.07 -35.93 15.67
C VAL A 400 25.12 -36.23 14.52
N SER A 401 24.09 -37.05 14.77
CA SER A 401 23.11 -37.36 13.74
C SER A 401 22.19 -36.16 13.47
N ARG A 402 21.69 -36.01 12.24
CA ARG A 402 20.64 -35.01 11.92
C ARG A 402 19.43 -35.09 12.86
N ARG A 403 19.14 -36.29 13.40
CA ARG A 403 18.03 -36.51 14.32
C ARG A 403 18.31 -35.91 15.71
N GLU A 404 19.53 -36.06 16.22
CA GLU A 404 19.96 -35.44 17.48
C GLU A 404 20.06 -33.91 17.41
N PHE A 405 20.40 -33.37 16.24
CA PHE A 405 20.40 -31.92 16.00
C PHE A 405 19.02 -31.30 16.20
N HIS A 406 17.95 -32.03 15.86
CA HIS A 406 16.58 -31.55 15.96
C HIS A 406 15.89 -31.82 17.30
N THR A 407 16.49 -32.58 18.23
CA THR A 407 15.81 -33.03 19.46
C THR A 407 16.43 -32.54 20.77
N ARG A 408 17.49 -31.72 20.76
CA ARG A 408 18.04 -31.14 22.00
C ARG A 408 17.27 -29.87 22.40
N PRO A 409 16.66 -29.81 23.59
CA PRO A 409 16.00 -28.60 24.07
C PRO A 409 17.05 -27.52 24.39
N LEU A 410 16.80 -26.29 23.96
CA LEU A 410 17.51 -25.11 24.44
C LEU A 410 17.02 -24.80 25.87
N ALA A 411 17.93 -24.62 26.82
CA ALA A 411 17.56 -24.19 28.17
C ALA A 411 16.94 -22.79 28.13
N ALA A 412 15.77 -22.64 28.75
CA ALA A 412 15.07 -21.36 28.87
C ALA A 412 15.92 -20.36 29.67
N GLY A 413 16.14 -19.18 29.10
CA GLY A 413 16.60 -18.01 29.86
C GLY A 413 15.44 -17.43 30.70
N PRO A 414 15.73 -16.50 31.64
CA PRO A 414 14.71 -15.98 32.54
C PRO A 414 13.66 -15.17 31.76
N ASP A 415 12.40 -15.54 31.98
CA ASP A 415 11.20 -14.92 31.41
C ASP A 415 11.09 -13.44 31.82
N HIS A 416 10.95 -12.55 30.83
CA HIS A 416 10.42 -11.21 31.05
C HIS A 416 8.95 -11.21 30.66
N ASP A 417 8.06 -11.09 31.66
CA ASP A 417 6.62 -11.00 31.47
C ASP A 417 6.24 -9.81 30.57
N MET A 418 5.40 -10.08 29.57
CA MET A 418 4.84 -9.07 28.68
C MET A 418 3.66 -8.38 29.40
N THR A 419 3.93 -7.24 30.03
CA THR A 419 2.91 -6.45 30.74
C THR A 419 1.91 -5.81 29.78
N LEU A 420 0.74 -5.40 30.28
CA LEU A 420 -0.25 -4.63 29.51
C LEU A 420 0.33 -3.30 28.98
N GLU A 421 1.28 -2.73 29.72
CA GLU A 421 2.05 -1.55 29.32
C GLU A 421 3.03 -1.87 28.19
N ASN A 422 3.71 -3.04 28.23
CA ASN A 422 4.51 -3.53 27.10
C ASN A 422 3.65 -3.86 25.88
N LEU A 423 2.39 -4.27 26.06
CA LEU A 423 1.45 -4.51 24.96
C LEU A 423 0.92 -3.21 24.34
N GLU A 424 0.64 -2.19 25.14
CA GLU A 424 0.27 -0.85 24.65
C GLU A 424 1.50 -0.12 24.04
N GLN A 425 2.68 -0.30 24.60
CA GLN A 425 3.95 0.11 23.99
C GLN A 425 4.26 -0.70 22.74
N LEU A 426 3.93 -1.99 22.64
CA LEU A 426 4.06 -2.80 21.42
C LEU A 426 3.03 -2.42 20.36
N LYS A 427 1.83 -1.95 20.76
CA LYS A 427 0.83 -1.36 19.86
C LYS A 427 1.23 0.03 19.36
N ALA A 428 1.82 0.85 20.23
CA ALA A 428 2.38 2.15 19.88
C ALA A 428 3.70 2.03 19.08
N ALA A 429 4.48 0.99 19.38
CA ALA A 429 5.66 0.53 18.65
C ALA A 429 5.32 -0.62 17.69
N ILE A 430 4.08 -0.66 17.18
CA ILE A 430 3.85 -1.19 15.84
C ILE A 430 4.60 -0.20 14.96
N ARG A 431 5.92 -0.43 14.86
CA ARG A 431 6.70 -0.27 13.65
C ARG A 431 5.71 -0.50 12.53
N THR A 432 5.37 0.57 11.84
CA THR A 432 4.42 0.56 10.74
C THR A 432 4.66 -0.72 9.96
N THR A 433 3.61 -1.45 9.67
CA THR A 433 3.70 -2.79 9.08
C THR A 433 4.47 -2.82 7.74
N THR A 434 4.83 -1.64 7.22
CA THR A 434 5.70 -1.37 6.09
C THR A 434 7.19 -1.61 6.30
N CYS A 435 7.75 -1.39 7.49
CA CYS A 435 9.20 -1.49 7.68
C CYS A 435 9.71 -2.94 7.73
N GLU A 436 8.84 -3.88 8.10
CA GLU A 436 9.13 -5.32 8.09
C GLU A 436 8.11 -6.05 7.19
N PRO A 437 8.32 -6.11 5.86
CA PRO A 437 7.28 -6.48 4.89
C PRO A 437 6.72 -7.90 5.04
N LEU A 438 7.43 -8.81 5.73
CA LEU A 438 6.98 -10.18 5.99
C LEU A 438 6.40 -10.37 7.40
N TYR A 439 6.50 -9.37 8.28
CA TYR A 439 6.08 -9.51 9.67
C TYR A 439 4.57 -9.74 9.81
N VAL A 440 3.73 -8.90 9.20
CA VAL A 440 2.27 -9.08 9.25
C VAL A 440 1.83 -10.40 8.61
N PRO A 441 2.27 -10.76 7.38
CA PRO A 441 1.93 -12.06 6.81
C PRO A 441 2.39 -13.24 7.69
N ALA A 442 3.53 -13.12 8.38
CA ALA A 442 3.99 -14.13 9.33
C ALA A 442 3.07 -14.20 10.54
N LEU A 443 2.76 -13.08 11.19
CA LEU A 443 1.87 -13.01 12.34
C LEU A 443 0.49 -13.61 12.02
N GLU A 444 -0.11 -13.22 10.90
CA GLU A 444 -1.41 -13.76 10.47
C GLU A 444 -1.37 -15.25 10.18
N THR A 445 -0.23 -15.75 9.73
CA THR A 445 -0.04 -17.17 9.43
C THR A 445 0.15 -18.00 10.68
N PHE A 446 1.02 -17.56 11.58
CA PHE A 446 1.42 -18.33 12.76
C PHE A 446 0.44 -18.15 13.93
N GLU A 447 -0.18 -16.97 14.09
CA GLU A 447 -1.12 -16.72 15.19
C GLU A 447 -2.58 -16.93 14.79
N LYS A 448 -2.98 -16.46 13.60
CA LYS A 448 -4.39 -16.50 13.16
C LYS A 448 -4.71 -17.72 12.30
N HIS A 449 -3.70 -18.52 11.92
CA HIS A 449 -3.81 -19.65 11.01
C HIS A 449 -4.58 -19.31 9.71
N ALA A 450 -4.45 -18.09 9.22
CA ALA A 450 -5.17 -17.65 8.04
C ALA A 450 -4.56 -18.32 6.79
N ALA A 451 -5.33 -19.15 6.09
CA ALA A 451 -4.82 -19.82 4.89
C ALA A 451 -4.33 -18.83 3.82
N ALA A 452 -5.01 -17.69 3.69
CA ALA A 452 -4.64 -16.62 2.76
C ALA A 452 -3.25 -16.02 3.07
N SER A 453 -2.87 -15.91 4.35
CA SER A 453 -1.59 -15.34 4.74
C SER A 453 -0.41 -16.28 4.46
N ILE A 454 -0.62 -17.60 4.42
CA ILE A 454 0.42 -18.57 4.03
C ILE A 454 0.93 -18.26 2.62
N TYR A 455 0.04 -17.97 1.67
CA TYR A 455 0.44 -17.68 0.29
C TYR A 455 1.13 -16.34 0.16
N THR A 456 0.60 -15.34 0.85
CA THR A 456 1.19 -14.00 0.95
C THR A 456 2.61 -14.14 1.50
N LEU A 457 2.81 -14.82 2.62
CA LEU A 457 4.12 -15.05 3.22
C LEU A 457 5.06 -15.81 2.28
N SER A 458 4.58 -16.90 1.66
CA SER A 458 5.40 -17.73 0.75
C SER A 458 5.84 -16.95 -0.50
N SER A 459 4.94 -16.15 -1.06
CA SER A 459 5.23 -15.31 -2.24
C SER A 459 6.18 -14.18 -1.87
N GLY A 460 5.97 -13.55 -0.71
CA GLY A 460 6.84 -12.50 -0.17
C GLY A 460 8.25 -13.01 0.10
N MET A 461 8.42 -14.22 0.67
CA MET A 461 9.73 -14.85 0.81
C MET A 461 10.40 -15.08 -0.55
N GLY A 462 9.63 -15.44 -1.58
CA GLY A 462 10.12 -15.52 -2.95
C GLY A 462 10.65 -14.17 -3.47
N LEU A 463 9.91 -13.08 -3.27
CA LEU A 463 10.35 -11.72 -3.61
C LEU A 463 11.61 -11.32 -2.84
N LEU A 464 11.68 -11.65 -1.54
CA LEU A 464 12.85 -11.42 -0.70
C LEU A 464 14.08 -12.13 -1.27
N ILE A 465 13.96 -13.42 -1.62
CA ILE A 465 15.05 -14.20 -2.23
C ILE A 465 15.50 -13.57 -3.56
N SER A 466 14.56 -13.22 -4.43
CA SER A 466 14.84 -12.56 -5.72
C SER A 466 15.58 -11.23 -5.51
N SER A 467 15.14 -10.41 -4.55
CA SER A 467 15.82 -9.15 -4.21
C SER A 467 17.28 -9.36 -3.76
N CYS A 468 17.52 -10.34 -2.88
CA CYS A 468 18.85 -10.70 -2.41
C CYS A 468 19.74 -11.17 -3.57
N LYS A 469 19.22 -12.06 -4.42
CA LYS A 469 19.98 -12.61 -5.55
C LYS A 469 20.40 -11.52 -6.52
N ALA A 470 19.46 -10.69 -6.96
CA ALA A 470 19.71 -9.62 -7.91
C ALA A 470 20.65 -8.54 -7.34
N TYR A 471 20.47 -8.16 -6.08
CA TYR A 471 21.27 -7.08 -5.48
C TYR A 471 22.71 -7.50 -5.17
N PHE A 472 22.92 -8.70 -4.60
CA PHE A 472 24.26 -9.14 -4.21
C PHE A 472 25.05 -9.77 -5.37
N TRP A 473 24.35 -10.27 -6.39
CA TRP A 473 24.95 -10.86 -7.58
C TRP A 473 24.33 -10.33 -8.88
N PRO A 474 24.39 -9.00 -9.14
CA PRO A 474 23.89 -8.43 -10.38
C PRO A 474 24.61 -9.10 -11.55
N ARG A 475 23.82 -9.65 -12.48
CA ARG A 475 24.33 -10.39 -13.66
C ARG A 475 25.28 -11.55 -13.30
N GLY A 476 25.13 -12.11 -12.09
CA GLY A 476 25.98 -13.19 -11.57
C GLY A 476 27.35 -12.75 -11.04
N VAL A 477 27.64 -11.45 -10.98
CA VAL A 477 28.89 -10.89 -10.46
C VAL A 477 28.70 -10.40 -9.04
N ARG A 478 29.55 -10.85 -8.11
CA ARG A 478 29.44 -10.51 -6.69
C ARG A 478 29.73 -9.03 -6.42
N GLN A 479 28.82 -8.37 -5.72
CA GLN A 479 28.99 -7.02 -5.17
C GLN A 479 29.73 -7.04 -3.82
N ARG A 480 30.38 -5.91 -3.46
CA ARG A 480 31.19 -5.77 -2.23
C ARG A 480 30.35 -5.56 -0.97
N GLU A 481 29.18 -4.92 -1.06
CA GLU A 481 28.34 -4.61 0.11
C GLU A 481 27.38 -5.78 0.44
N TRP A 482 27.68 -6.53 1.51
CA TRP A 482 26.87 -7.66 1.99
C TRP A 482 25.92 -7.30 3.15
N ASN A 483 25.92 -6.05 3.58
CA ASN A 483 25.16 -5.62 4.76
C ASN A 483 24.36 -4.36 4.46
N CYS A 484 23.17 -4.58 3.90
CA CYS A 484 22.28 -3.49 3.51
C CYS A 484 21.79 -2.68 4.73
N ARG A 485 21.77 -3.26 5.95
CA ARG A 485 21.41 -2.56 7.20
C ARG A 485 22.30 -1.36 7.49
N LEU A 486 23.53 -1.33 6.97
CA LEU A 486 24.42 -0.18 7.15
C LEU A 486 23.85 1.12 6.52
N ARG A 487 23.02 1.01 5.48
CA ARG A 487 22.39 2.17 4.84
C ARG A 487 21.37 2.88 5.75
N PRO A 488 20.29 2.22 6.22
CA PRO A 488 19.36 2.85 7.16
C PRO A 488 20.04 3.26 8.47
N LEU A 489 21.08 2.56 8.95
CA LEU A 489 21.85 3.00 10.12
C LEU A 489 22.58 4.33 9.89
N ARG A 490 23.18 4.55 8.71
CA ARG A 490 23.79 5.84 8.36
C ARG A 490 22.72 6.92 8.24
N LEU A 491 21.59 6.62 7.59
CA LEU A 491 20.48 7.55 7.47
C LEU A 491 19.94 7.96 8.84
N ALA A 492 19.70 7.00 9.74
CA ALA A 492 19.22 7.27 11.09
C ALA A 492 20.16 8.20 11.88
N LYS A 493 21.48 7.98 11.76
CA LYS A 493 22.49 8.86 12.39
C LYS A 493 22.46 10.27 11.82
N ASN A 494 22.33 10.41 10.50
CA ASN A 494 22.22 11.71 9.84
C ASN A 494 20.93 12.44 10.26
N MET A 495 19.79 11.74 10.22
CA MET A 495 18.50 12.28 10.66
C MET A 495 18.52 12.73 12.12
N LYS A 496 19.11 11.92 13.02
CA LYS A 496 19.31 12.29 14.41
C LYS A 496 20.12 13.59 14.55
N ALA A 497 21.21 13.72 13.79
CA ALA A 497 22.05 14.91 13.83
C ALA A 497 21.30 16.17 13.36
N GLU A 498 20.48 16.06 12.31
CA GLU A 498 19.68 17.18 11.78
C GLU A 498 18.45 17.52 12.64
N LEU A 499 17.84 16.53 13.29
CA LEU A 499 16.63 16.71 14.09
C LEU A 499 16.89 17.36 15.46
N LEU A 500 18.07 17.18 16.04
CA LEU A 500 18.44 17.74 17.34
C LEU A 500 18.37 19.28 17.38
N PRO A 501 18.98 20.03 16.44
CA PRO A 501 18.81 21.49 16.37
C PRO A 501 17.35 21.94 16.23
N ILE A 502 16.55 21.20 15.45
CA ILE A 502 15.13 21.50 15.23
C ILE A 502 14.35 21.41 16.54
N ILE A 503 14.53 20.33 17.30
CA ILE A 503 13.86 20.15 18.60
C ILE A 503 14.24 21.29 19.55
N LYS A 504 15.51 21.70 19.56
CA LYS A 504 15.97 22.84 20.37
C LYS A 504 15.27 24.14 19.97
N VAL A 505 15.23 24.45 18.67
CA VAL A 505 14.54 25.64 18.14
C VAL A 505 13.04 25.59 18.47
N ALA A 506 12.41 24.45 18.23
CA ALA A 506 10.98 24.26 18.48
C ALA A 506 10.65 24.44 19.97
N LYS A 507 11.41 23.83 20.89
CA LYS A 507 11.23 24.03 22.36
C LYS A 507 11.31 25.50 22.75
N ASN A 508 12.28 26.24 22.22
CA ASN A 508 12.43 27.67 22.50
C ASN A 508 11.22 28.48 21.99
N LEU A 509 10.66 28.11 20.83
CA LEU A 509 9.47 28.76 20.28
C LEU A 509 8.19 28.41 21.06
N VAL A 510 8.11 27.20 21.62
CA VAL A 510 6.92 26.70 22.33
C VAL A 510 6.87 27.08 23.81
N ALA A 511 7.98 27.55 24.40
CA ALA A 511 8.03 28.01 25.80
C ALA A 511 6.93 29.03 26.18
N ASN A 512 6.26 29.64 25.19
CA ASN A 512 5.17 30.60 25.35
C ASN A 512 3.76 30.09 24.98
N GLY A 513 3.54 28.81 24.61
CA GLY A 513 2.21 28.31 24.21
C GLY A 513 2.02 26.78 24.21
N LYS A 514 1.02 26.28 24.96
CA LYS A 514 0.78 24.83 25.16
C LYS A 514 0.42 24.03 23.90
N ALA A 515 -0.29 24.63 22.94
CA ALA A 515 -0.84 23.91 21.77
C ALA A 515 0.23 23.38 20.80
N LEU A 516 1.43 23.96 20.80
CA LEU A 516 2.52 23.55 19.91
C LEU A 516 3.42 22.46 20.51
N MET A 517 3.20 22.09 21.78
CA MET A 517 4.01 21.05 22.46
C MET A 517 3.83 19.66 21.84
N CYS A 518 2.68 19.35 21.25
CA CYS A 518 2.47 18.05 20.61
C CYS A 518 3.43 17.83 19.43
N TYR A 519 3.72 18.87 18.63
CA TYR A 519 4.65 18.77 17.51
C TYR A 519 6.10 18.55 17.97
N VAL A 520 6.49 19.20 19.07
CA VAL A 520 7.80 18.98 19.70
C VAL A 520 7.89 17.54 20.20
N GLN A 521 6.85 17.05 20.88
CA GLN A 521 6.81 15.68 21.38
C GLN A 521 6.93 14.66 20.25
N THR A 522 6.23 14.86 19.12
CA THR A 522 6.35 13.93 17.99
C THR A 522 7.77 13.92 17.39
N ALA A 523 8.44 15.08 17.31
CA ALA A 523 9.84 15.13 16.89
C ALA A 523 10.77 14.41 17.90
N GLU A 524 10.53 14.55 19.19
CA GLU A 524 11.28 13.83 20.24
C GLU A 524 11.02 12.32 20.22
N ASP A 525 9.81 11.89 19.90
CA ASP A 525 9.47 10.48 19.76
C ASP A 525 10.18 9.88 18.55
N LEU A 526 10.25 10.57 17.40
CA LEU A 526 11.10 10.12 16.28
C LEU A 526 12.57 10.06 16.69
N LEU A 527 13.11 11.07 17.38
CA LEU A 527 14.48 11.05 17.85
C LEU A 527 14.76 9.80 18.70
N ARG A 528 13.87 9.46 19.64
CA ARG A 528 13.97 8.26 20.46
C ARG A 528 13.94 6.99 19.62
N SER A 529 13.02 6.87 18.66
CA SER A 529 12.96 5.73 17.75
C SER A 529 14.21 5.58 16.88
N LEU A 530 14.83 6.69 16.45
CA LEU A 530 16.10 6.66 15.72
C LEU A 530 17.24 6.17 16.62
N GLU A 531 17.28 6.59 17.89
CA GLU A 531 18.27 6.11 18.87
C GLU A 531 18.12 4.63 19.14
N GLU A 532 16.90 4.16 19.41
CA GLU A 532 16.58 2.75 19.57
C GLU A 532 17.00 1.93 18.34
N TYR A 533 16.74 2.43 17.12
CA TYR A 533 17.17 1.76 15.89
C TYR A 533 18.70 1.70 15.74
N ILE A 534 19.41 2.78 16.10
CA ILE A 534 20.87 2.86 16.05
C ILE A 534 21.52 1.88 17.05
N GLU A 535 20.92 1.73 18.23
CA GLU A 535 21.40 0.86 19.31
C GLU A 535 21.00 -0.62 19.12
N GLU A 536 19.98 -0.89 18.30
CA GLU A 536 19.49 -2.24 18.05
C GLU A 536 20.53 -3.15 17.36
N GLU A 537 20.93 -4.22 18.07
CA GLU A 537 21.90 -5.23 17.60
C GLU A 537 21.27 -6.33 16.73
N ARG A 538 20.34 -6.00 15.83
CA ARG A 538 19.72 -6.98 14.91
C ARG A 538 20.49 -7.13 13.60
N TRP A 539 21.31 -8.17 13.51
CA TRP A 539 22.18 -8.44 12.35
C TRP A 539 21.87 -9.74 11.60
N ASP A 540 20.66 -10.27 11.76
CA ASP A 540 20.21 -11.45 11.03
C ASP A 540 20.06 -11.21 9.53
N LEU A 541 19.92 -12.30 8.75
CA LEU A 541 19.82 -12.20 7.29
C LEU A 541 18.58 -11.46 6.82
N TYR A 542 17.48 -11.48 7.57
CA TYR A 542 16.25 -10.79 7.18
C TYR A 542 16.42 -9.28 7.27
N HIS A 543 16.97 -8.75 8.36
CA HIS A 543 17.21 -7.30 8.50
C HIS A 543 18.38 -6.81 7.63
N ARG A 544 19.28 -7.71 7.22
CA ARG A 544 20.37 -7.41 6.28
C ARG A 544 19.96 -7.53 4.80
N ALA A 545 18.79 -8.08 4.52
CA ALA A 545 18.28 -8.21 3.16
C ALA A 545 18.05 -6.83 2.54
N PRO A 546 18.29 -6.67 1.23
CA PRO A 546 18.14 -5.39 0.54
C PRO A 546 16.71 -4.85 0.66
N TRP A 547 15.69 -5.69 0.46
CA TRP A 547 14.29 -5.26 0.58
C TRP A 547 13.95 -4.77 2.00
N THR A 548 14.24 -5.55 3.04
CA THR A 548 13.95 -5.14 4.43
C THR A 548 14.71 -3.87 4.82
N ALA A 549 16.01 -3.78 4.50
CA ALA A 549 16.79 -2.58 4.79
C ALA A 549 16.28 -1.36 4.02
N GLY A 550 15.82 -1.54 2.78
CA GLY A 550 15.18 -0.49 1.99
C GLY A 550 13.83 -0.06 2.57
N CYS A 551 13.06 -0.97 3.15
CA CYS A 551 11.83 -0.64 3.86
C CYS A 551 12.11 0.22 5.10
N HIS A 552 13.21 -0.05 5.83
CA HIS A 552 13.64 0.82 6.93
C HIS A 552 14.01 2.22 6.44
N VAL A 553 14.74 2.34 5.32
CA VAL A 553 15.04 3.64 4.69
C VAL A 553 13.74 4.35 4.33
N ASN A 554 12.79 3.64 3.71
CA ASN A 554 11.52 4.23 3.29
C ASN A 554 10.71 4.78 4.47
N GLU A 555 10.64 4.02 5.56
CA GLU A 555 9.93 4.43 6.78
C GLU A 555 10.58 5.69 7.37
N MET A 556 11.91 5.74 7.47
CA MET A 556 12.63 6.92 7.94
C MET A 556 12.36 8.16 7.08
N LEU A 557 12.38 8.02 5.76
CA LEU A 557 12.07 9.13 4.82
C LEU A 557 10.61 9.59 4.98
N CYS A 558 9.67 8.65 5.12
CA CYS A 558 8.26 8.94 5.34
C CYS A 558 8.04 9.72 6.65
N GLN A 559 8.64 9.27 7.75
CA GLN A 559 8.57 9.94 9.05
C GLN A 559 9.22 11.33 9.02
N ALA A 560 10.39 11.46 8.39
CA ALA A 560 11.06 12.74 8.24
C ALA A 560 10.19 13.77 7.50
N MET A 561 9.53 13.35 6.41
CA MET A 561 8.62 14.21 5.66
C MET A 561 7.37 14.56 6.47
N PHE A 562 6.75 13.59 7.14
CA PHE A 562 5.58 13.81 7.99
C PHE A 562 5.86 14.82 9.11
N ILE A 563 6.95 14.63 9.85
CA ILE A 563 7.33 15.54 10.94
C ILE A 563 7.68 16.92 10.39
N SER A 564 8.39 16.98 9.28
CA SER A 564 8.70 18.26 8.64
C SER A 564 7.45 19.03 8.25
N HIS A 565 6.46 18.38 7.64
CA HIS A 565 5.18 19.02 7.30
C HIS A 565 4.46 19.60 8.53
N MET A 566 4.48 18.88 9.65
CA MET A 566 3.92 19.38 10.91
C MET A 566 4.70 20.60 11.42
N LEU A 567 6.02 20.53 11.45
CA LEU A 567 6.88 21.62 11.92
C LEU A 567 6.76 22.86 11.02
N PHE A 568 6.64 22.69 9.71
CA PHE A 568 6.51 23.77 8.74
C PHE A 568 5.21 24.54 8.97
N SER A 569 4.13 23.81 9.19
CA SER A 569 2.81 24.38 9.48
C SER A 569 2.78 25.06 10.85
N ALA A 570 3.46 24.48 11.84
CA ALA A 570 3.48 24.96 13.22
C ALA A 570 4.32 26.23 13.41
N PHE A 571 5.53 26.28 12.85
CA PHE A 571 6.54 27.30 13.20
C PHE A 571 6.75 28.39 12.15
N ASP A 572 6.31 28.18 10.91
CA ASP A 572 6.42 29.10 9.75
C ASP A 572 7.83 29.63 9.43
N ILE A 573 8.88 29.02 9.97
CA ILE A 573 10.29 29.39 9.73
C ILE A 573 10.64 29.43 8.24
N ILE A 574 10.26 28.39 7.50
CA ILE A 574 10.56 28.28 6.06
C ILE A 574 9.84 29.37 5.26
N PRO A 575 8.50 29.50 5.30
CA PRO A 575 7.84 30.55 4.51
C PRO A 575 8.34 31.95 4.88
N VAL A 576 8.63 32.23 6.16
CA VAL A 576 9.20 33.51 6.60
C VAL A 576 10.56 33.77 5.93
N ALA A 577 11.50 32.82 6.00
CA ALA A 577 12.82 32.96 5.42
C ALA A 577 12.77 33.09 3.88
N LEU A 578 11.91 32.30 3.22
CA LEU A 578 11.76 32.34 1.75
C LEU A 578 11.10 33.64 1.27
N HIS A 579 10.09 34.16 1.97
CA HIS A 579 9.49 35.46 1.64
C HIS A 579 10.47 36.62 1.90
N LEU A 580 11.26 36.55 2.98
CA LEU A 580 12.33 37.51 3.24
C LEU A 580 13.39 37.50 2.12
N TYR A 581 13.86 36.31 1.72
CA TYR A 581 14.78 36.18 0.59
C TYR A 581 14.18 36.78 -0.69
N ASN A 582 12.95 36.37 -1.05
CA ASN A 582 12.29 36.80 -2.27
C ASN A 582 12.10 38.32 -2.33
N VAL A 583 11.73 38.97 -1.22
CA VAL A 583 11.57 40.44 -1.19
C VAL A 583 12.91 41.17 -1.33
N LEU A 584 13.97 40.72 -0.66
CA LEU A 584 15.30 41.34 -0.78
C LEU A 584 15.87 41.15 -2.18
N ARG A 585 15.61 39.99 -2.78
CA ARG A 585 16.05 39.62 -4.12
C ARG A 585 15.38 40.45 -5.21
N ARG A 586 14.07 40.70 -5.11
CA ARG A 586 13.25 41.27 -6.20
C ARG A 586 12.89 42.73 -6.02
N SER A 587 13.03 43.27 -4.82
CA SER A 587 12.87 44.70 -4.58
C SER A 587 14.07 45.50 -5.10
N VAL A 588 14.04 46.80 -4.85
CA VAL A 588 15.13 47.72 -5.19
C VAL A 588 16.44 47.45 -4.43
N VAL A 589 16.40 46.60 -3.39
CA VAL A 589 17.59 46.16 -2.64
C VAL A 589 18.51 45.33 -3.53
N LYS A 590 17.94 44.44 -4.36
CA LYS A 590 18.65 43.56 -5.31
C LYS A 590 19.73 42.70 -4.63
N LEU A 591 19.34 41.92 -3.62
CA LEU A 591 20.21 40.88 -3.05
C LEU A 591 20.73 39.96 -4.18
N ASP A 592 22.02 39.63 -4.12
CA ASP A 592 22.63 38.69 -5.06
C ASP A 592 21.99 37.30 -4.93
N LYS A 593 21.89 36.59 -6.06
CA LYS A 593 21.30 35.25 -6.11
C LYS A 593 22.06 34.31 -5.17
N ILE A 594 21.31 33.56 -4.36
CA ILE A 594 21.80 32.45 -3.55
C ILE A 594 21.18 31.18 -4.14
N PRO A 595 21.96 30.30 -4.80
CA PRO A 595 21.41 29.18 -5.58
C PRO A 595 20.39 28.34 -4.80
N VAL A 596 20.75 27.87 -3.60
CA VAL A 596 19.82 27.09 -2.75
C VAL A 596 18.52 27.83 -2.45
N PHE A 597 18.53 29.15 -2.21
CA PHE A 597 17.29 29.89 -1.94
C PHE A 597 16.47 30.16 -3.20
N GLU A 598 17.09 30.37 -4.37
CA GLU A 598 16.37 30.42 -5.65
C GLU A 598 15.66 29.08 -5.91
N GLU A 599 16.37 27.97 -5.72
CA GLU A 599 15.85 26.62 -5.92
C GLU A 599 14.77 26.26 -4.88
N LEU A 600 14.92 26.65 -3.62
CA LEU A 600 13.89 26.46 -2.59
C LEU A 600 12.65 27.32 -2.85
N CYS A 601 12.81 28.56 -3.30
CA CYS A 601 11.69 29.39 -3.74
C CYS A 601 10.91 28.73 -4.88
N GLU A 602 11.60 28.08 -5.81
CA GLU A 602 10.98 27.32 -6.89
C GLU A 602 10.33 26.01 -6.40
N PHE A 603 11.02 25.28 -5.52
CA PHE A 603 10.55 24.03 -4.96
C PHE A 603 9.26 24.23 -4.15
N PHE A 604 9.17 25.33 -3.38
CA PHE A 604 8.01 25.71 -2.60
C PHE A 604 7.08 26.70 -3.31
N ARG A 605 7.19 26.86 -4.63
CA ARG A 605 6.40 27.82 -5.41
C ARG A 605 4.89 27.63 -5.19
N GLU A 606 4.41 26.40 -5.29
CA GLU A 606 2.98 26.10 -5.12
C GLU A 606 2.51 26.30 -3.68
N SER A 607 3.27 25.78 -2.71
CA SER A 607 2.83 25.76 -1.30
C SER A 607 3.05 27.09 -0.56
N VAL A 608 4.14 27.81 -0.84
CA VAL A 608 4.51 29.06 -0.13
C VAL A 608 4.11 30.31 -0.92
N PHE A 609 4.03 30.21 -2.24
CA PHE A 609 3.82 31.36 -3.13
C PHE A 609 2.60 31.23 -4.05
N TYR A 610 1.74 30.21 -3.89
CA TYR A 610 0.54 30.01 -4.71
C TYR A 610 0.78 30.02 -6.21
N GLY A 611 1.86 29.34 -6.63
CA GLY A 611 2.24 29.22 -8.04
C GLY A 611 2.95 30.46 -8.60
N MET A 612 3.04 31.56 -7.84
CA MET A 612 3.67 32.78 -8.32
C MET A 612 4.51 33.47 -7.25
N LEU A 613 5.81 33.50 -7.47
CA LEU A 613 6.73 34.27 -6.63
C LEU A 613 6.38 35.78 -6.73
N PRO A 614 6.10 36.48 -5.61
CA PRO A 614 5.71 37.89 -5.63
C PRO A 614 6.80 38.80 -6.18
N THR A 615 6.40 39.84 -6.89
CA THR A 615 7.26 40.95 -7.34
C THR A 615 6.82 42.30 -6.77
N VAL A 616 5.60 42.35 -6.21
CA VAL A 616 4.96 43.48 -5.52
C VAL A 616 4.00 42.93 -4.48
N LYS A 617 3.55 43.76 -3.52
CA LYS A 617 2.59 43.38 -2.48
C LYS A 617 3.09 42.18 -1.66
N PHE A 618 4.38 42.19 -1.35
CA PHE A 618 5.07 41.11 -0.67
C PHE A 618 4.40 40.76 0.68
N LEU A 619 3.99 41.77 1.46
CA LEU A 619 3.33 41.56 2.74
C LEU A 619 2.00 40.81 2.58
N THR A 620 1.18 41.22 1.60
CA THR A 620 -0.10 40.56 1.33
C THR A 620 0.12 39.11 0.91
N SER A 621 1.10 38.83 0.06
CA SER A 621 1.41 37.45 -0.33
C SER A 621 1.90 36.61 0.84
N PHE A 622 2.72 37.17 1.71
CA PHE A 622 3.21 36.50 2.91
C PHE A 622 2.08 36.15 3.88
N HIS A 623 1.18 37.09 4.16
CA HIS A 623 0.00 36.81 5.01
C HIS A 623 -0.95 35.80 4.38
N CYS A 624 -1.16 35.88 3.05
CA CYS A 624 -1.90 34.85 2.32
C CYS A 624 -1.26 33.48 2.47
N SER A 625 0.08 33.35 2.48
CA SER A 625 0.73 32.04 2.59
C SER A 625 0.49 31.42 3.96
N LEU A 626 0.50 32.23 5.02
CA LEU A 626 0.34 31.75 6.38
C LEU A 626 -1.10 31.39 6.76
N TYR A 627 -2.11 32.11 6.24
CA TYR A 627 -3.48 32.04 6.78
C TYR A 627 -4.55 31.83 5.69
N TYR A 628 -5.58 31.03 6.00
CA TYR A 628 -6.74 30.85 5.10
C TYR A 628 -7.50 32.17 4.90
N ASN A 629 -7.77 32.88 6.00
CA ASN A 629 -8.46 34.16 6.03
C ASN A 629 -7.60 35.21 6.72
N TRP A 630 -6.50 35.59 6.05
CA TRP A 630 -5.51 36.48 6.63
C TRP A 630 -6.09 37.83 7.05
N ARG A 631 -7.13 38.35 6.37
CA ARG A 631 -7.76 39.63 6.74
C ARG A 631 -8.44 39.56 8.10
N ASP A 632 -9.16 38.47 8.37
CA ASP A 632 -9.83 38.27 9.65
C ASP A 632 -8.82 37.95 10.77
N THR A 633 -7.74 37.24 10.44
CA THR A 633 -6.63 37.01 11.38
C THR A 633 -5.93 38.32 11.76
N MET A 634 -5.54 39.15 10.78
CA MET A 634 -4.83 40.41 11.03
C MET A 634 -5.72 41.48 11.69
N SER A 635 -7.04 41.38 11.56
CA SER A 635 -7.99 42.24 12.28
C SER A 635 -8.38 41.71 13.67
N GLY A 636 -7.82 40.58 14.10
CA GLY A 636 -8.12 39.95 15.40
C GLY A 636 -9.54 39.38 15.52
N LYS A 637 -10.26 39.24 14.40
CA LYS A 637 -11.66 38.77 14.37
C LYS A 637 -11.80 37.26 14.46
N CYS A 638 -10.76 36.52 14.10
CA CYS A 638 -10.78 35.05 14.10
C CYS A 638 -9.44 34.49 14.58
N SER A 639 -9.51 33.32 15.22
CA SER A 639 -8.33 32.52 15.51
C SER A 639 -7.56 32.22 14.22
N PRO A 640 -6.22 32.35 14.22
CA PRO A 640 -5.40 32.10 13.04
C PRO A 640 -5.55 30.64 12.59
N HIS A 641 -6.31 30.42 11.52
CA HIS A 641 -6.37 29.14 10.82
C HIS A 641 -5.21 29.09 9.83
N ARG A 642 -4.12 28.47 10.26
CA ARG A 642 -2.91 28.32 9.44
C ARG A 642 -3.17 27.39 8.27
N ARG A 643 -2.56 27.69 7.13
CA ARG A 643 -2.58 26.80 5.98
C ARG A 643 -1.53 25.71 6.14
N PRO A 644 -1.89 24.43 5.91
CA PRO A 644 -0.90 23.37 5.88
C PRO A 644 -0.01 23.54 4.65
N TYR A 645 1.30 23.51 4.86
CA TYR A 645 2.26 23.43 3.77
C TYR A 645 2.49 21.96 3.46
N TYR A 646 1.53 21.36 2.75
CA TYR A 646 1.61 19.98 2.33
C TYR A 646 1.98 19.92 0.86
N ARG A 647 3.12 19.30 0.56
CA ARG A 647 3.41 18.87 -0.79
C ARG A 647 2.99 17.43 -0.92
N GLU A 648 2.07 17.17 -1.85
CA GLU A 648 1.63 15.79 -2.09
C GLU A 648 2.80 14.95 -2.57
N SER A 649 2.93 13.76 -2.00
CA SER A 649 3.87 12.73 -2.43
C SER A 649 3.11 11.41 -2.52
N VAL A 650 3.08 10.85 -3.72
CA VAL A 650 2.44 9.55 -3.93
C VAL A 650 3.25 8.45 -3.24
N TYR A 651 4.56 8.61 -3.20
CA TYR A 651 5.45 7.73 -2.45
C TYR A 651 5.01 7.63 -0.98
N VAL A 652 4.82 8.75 -0.28
CA VAL A 652 4.42 8.75 1.14
C VAL A 652 2.98 8.30 1.33
N ASN A 653 2.02 8.77 0.51
CA ASN A 653 0.62 8.37 0.64
C ASN A 653 0.47 6.86 0.49
N GLN A 654 1.21 6.28 -0.46
CA GLN A 654 1.22 4.83 -0.67
C GLN A 654 1.96 4.08 0.43
N HIS A 655 3.12 4.57 0.90
CA HIS A 655 3.84 3.93 1.99
C HIS A 655 3.00 3.91 3.27
N HIS A 656 2.40 5.03 3.66
CA HIS A 656 1.51 5.12 4.83
C HIS A 656 0.30 4.17 4.72
N SER A 657 -0.16 3.92 3.50
CA SER A 657 -1.25 2.99 3.22
C SER A 657 -0.79 1.52 3.12
N ASN A 658 0.38 1.13 3.63
CA ASN A 658 0.94 -0.21 3.47
C ASN A 658 1.07 -0.67 2.02
N HIS A 659 1.36 0.27 1.13
CA HIS A 659 1.38 0.10 -0.31
C HIS A 659 0.04 -0.34 -0.93
N ILE A 660 -1.06 -0.29 -0.16
CA ILE A 660 -2.41 -0.56 -0.65
C ILE A 660 -2.77 0.47 -1.71
N LEU A 661 -3.28 -0.04 -2.83
CA LEU A 661 -3.72 0.77 -3.95
C LEU A 661 -5.09 1.39 -3.67
N ASN A 662 -5.09 2.62 -3.13
CA ASN A 662 -6.30 3.39 -2.91
C ASN A 662 -6.74 4.14 -4.20
N TYR A 663 -7.92 4.76 -4.16
CA TYR A 663 -8.48 5.45 -5.32
C TYR A 663 -7.69 6.70 -5.72
N GLU A 664 -7.09 7.40 -4.75
CA GLU A 664 -6.27 8.59 -5.00
C GLU A 664 -5.01 8.24 -5.81
N ILE A 665 -4.27 7.21 -5.38
CA ILE A 665 -3.09 6.70 -6.08
C ILE A 665 -3.49 6.22 -7.48
N MET A 666 -4.62 5.51 -7.60
CA MET A 666 -5.15 5.11 -8.92
C MET A 666 -5.45 6.30 -9.82
N ALA A 667 -6.08 7.35 -9.30
CA ALA A 667 -6.38 8.55 -10.07
C ALA A 667 -5.08 9.19 -10.59
N LYS A 668 -4.08 9.35 -9.71
CA LYS A 668 -2.76 9.90 -10.05
C LYS A 668 -2.02 9.06 -11.10
N LEU A 669 -2.00 7.74 -10.96
CA LEU A 669 -1.40 6.82 -11.95
C LEU A 669 -2.05 6.91 -13.33
N HIS A 670 -3.31 7.32 -13.39
CA HIS A 670 -4.07 7.50 -14.63
C HIS A 670 -4.15 8.95 -15.12
N GLY A 671 -3.51 9.90 -14.43
CA GLY A 671 -3.61 11.33 -14.76
C GLY A 671 -5.04 11.86 -14.65
N ILE A 672 -5.85 11.29 -13.76
CA ILE A 672 -7.20 11.74 -13.48
C ILE A 672 -7.11 12.74 -12.34
N GLU A 673 -7.44 14.01 -12.63
CA GLU A 673 -7.55 15.04 -11.60
C GLU A 673 -8.74 14.74 -10.68
N GLY A 674 -8.50 14.84 -9.36
CA GLY A 674 -9.52 14.65 -8.34
C GLY A 674 -8.91 14.41 -6.97
N GLU A 675 -9.53 14.99 -5.95
CA GLU A 675 -9.19 14.78 -4.54
C GLU A 675 -10.32 14.01 -3.86
N GLU A 676 -10.01 13.34 -2.75
CA GLU A 676 -11.02 12.65 -1.97
C GLU A 676 -12.04 13.63 -1.33
N PRO A 677 -13.31 13.22 -1.18
CA PRO A 677 -13.86 11.89 -1.49
C PRO A 677 -14.30 11.74 -2.96
N PHE A 678 -13.83 10.69 -3.63
CA PHE A 678 -14.35 10.30 -4.95
C PHE A 678 -15.81 9.84 -4.85
N ASN A 679 -16.66 10.30 -5.77
CA ASN A 679 -18.04 9.80 -5.90
C ASN A 679 -18.08 8.38 -6.48
N GLU A 680 -19.23 7.69 -6.39
CA GLU A 680 -19.34 6.29 -6.81
C GLU A 680 -19.08 6.07 -8.31
N SER A 681 -19.41 7.04 -9.17
CA SER A 681 -19.11 6.99 -10.60
C SER A 681 -17.59 7.04 -10.85
N GLN A 682 -16.88 7.93 -10.17
CA GLN A 682 -15.42 8.01 -10.20
C GLN A 682 -14.77 6.71 -9.68
N ARG A 683 -15.25 6.18 -8.55
CA ARG A 683 -14.76 4.91 -7.99
C ARG A 683 -15.00 3.74 -8.95
N ALA A 684 -16.17 3.66 -9.57
CA ALA A 684 -16.49 2.63 -10.56
C ALA A 684 -15.57 2.72 -11.78
N ARG A 685 -15.30 3.94 -12.28
CA ARG A 685 -14.32 4.19 -13.35
C ARG A 685 -12.92 3.73 -12.94
N LEU A 686 -12.46 4.08 -11.74
CA LEU A 686 -11.14 3.68 -11.24
C LEU A 686 -11.02 2.15 -11.05
N ARG A 687 -12.08 1.47 -10.58
CA ARG A 687 -12.12 0.00 -10.52
C ARG A 687 -12.02 -0.62 -11.91
N SER A 688 -12.76 -0.12 -12.89
CA SER A 688 -12.68 -0.60 -14.26
C SER A 688 -11.29 -0.39 -14.87
N LEU A 689 -10.67 0.77 -14.63
CA LEU A 689 -9.30 1.04 -15.08
C LEU A 689 -8.29 0.10 -14.45
N ARG A 690 -8.42 -0.18 -13.15
CA ARG A 690 -7.58 -1.15 -12.43
C ARG A 690 -7.75 -2.56 -13.01
N ASP A 691 -8.98 -3.00 -13.20
CA ASP A 691 -9.29 -4.36 -13.64
C ASP A 691 -8.82 -4.61 -15.09
N ASN A 692 -8.75 -3.56 -15.91
CA ASN A 692 -8.24 -3.60 -17.29
C ASN A 692 -6.72 -3.37 -17.39
N MET A 693 -6.04 -3.00 -16.30
CA MET A 693 -4.61 -2.71 -16.32
C MET A 693 -3.78 -3.97 -16.13
N THR A 694 -2.78 -4.17 -17.00
CA THR A 694 -1.81 -5.24 -16.81
C THR A 694 -0.88 -4.90 -15.65
N ILE A 695 -0.41 -5.93 -14.94
CA ILE A 695 0.56 -5.77 -13.84
C ILE A 695 1.81 -5.02 -14.32
N ASP A 696 2.27 -5.32 -15.52
CA ASP A 696 3.41 -4.65 -16.15
C ASP A 696 3.17 -3.15 -16.34
N SER A 697 2.03 -2.78 -16.91
CA SER A 697 1.67 -1.37 -17.10
C SER A 697 1.55 -0.64 -15.76
N TYR A 698 0.99 -1.31 -14.75
CA TYR A 698 0.86 -0.75 -13.42
C TYR A 698 2.21 -0.49 -12.76
N MET A 699 3.09 -1.50 -12.73
CA MET A 699 4.42 -1.40 -12.13
C MET A 699 5.28 -0.34 -12.83
N GLU A 700 5.16 -0.21 -14.15
CA GLU A 700 5.87 0.81 -14.94
C GLU A 700 5.39 2.22 -14.62
N LYS A 701 4.07 2.44 -14.58
CA LYS A 701 3.50 3.73 -14.19
C LYS A 701 3.89 4.13 -12.77
N ALA A 702 3.84 3.19 -11.84
CA ALA A 702 4.23 3.41 -10.47
C ALA A 702 5.72 3.75 -10.34
N GLU A 703 6.59 3.04 -11.09
CA GLU A 703 8.01 3.38 -11.16
C GLU A 703 8.22 4.79 -11.71
N ILE A 704 7.66 5.14 -12.86
CA ILE A 704 7.84 6.47 -13.49
C ILE A 704 7.41 7.58 -12.52
N MET A 705 6.29 7.38 -11.83
CA MET A 705 5.74 8.33 -10.88
C MET A 705 6.64 8.48 -9.65
N ALA A 706 6.97 7.37 -8.97
CA ALA A 706 7.79 7.40 -7.76
C ALA A 706 9.22 7.86 -8.06
N ARG A 707 9.81 7.46 -9.21
CA ARG A 707 11.15 7.89 -9.63
C ARG A 707 11.26 9.40 -9.75
N LYS A 708 10.23 10.10 -10.23
CA LYS A 708 10.21 11.58 -10.28
C LYS A 708 10.31 12.20 -8.89
N GLU A 709 9.79 11.55 -7.85
CA GLU A 709 9.87 12.03 -6.47
C GLU A 709 11.23 11.76 -5.81
N PHE A 710 12.04 10.84 -6.34
CA PHE A 710 13.40 10.56 -5.84
C PHE A 710 14.51 11.25 -6.64
N GLU A 711 14.41 11.24 -7.97
CA GLU A 711 15.47 11.66 -8.90
C GLU A 711 15.07 12.86 -9.77
N GLY A 712 13.82 13.30 -9.69
CA GLY A 712 13.34 14.42 -10.48
C GLY A 712 13.98 15.76 -10.08
N PRO A 713 13.70 16.83 -10.84
CA PRO A 713 14.19 18.18 -10.53
C PRO A 713 13.70 18.70 -9.16
N GLN A 714 12.69 18.05 -8.58
CA GLN A 714 12.13 18.34 -7.28
C GLN A 714 11.95 17.01 -6.52
N PRO A 715 13.01 16.49 -5.90
CA PRO A 715 13.04 15.15 -5.31
C PRO A 715 12.33 15.12 -3.95
N VAL A 716 11.00 15.31 -3.96
CA VAL A 716 10.14 15.42 -2.76
C VAL A 716 10.37 14.28 -1.75
N ALA A 717 10.54 13.04 -2.22
CA ALA A 717 10.73 11.88 -1.35
C ALA A 717 12.13 11.79 -0.74
N ASN A 718 13.14 12.40 -1.39
CA ASN A 718 14.54 12.32 -0.96
C ASN A 718 15.07 13.62 -0.34
N ILE A 719 14.29 14.70 -0.33
CA ILE A 719 14.74 15.99 0.19
C ILE A 719 14.87 15.95 1.72
N ASP A 720 15.95 16.52 2.22
CA ASP A 720 16.23 16.70 3.63
C ASP A 720 15.52 17.97 4.13
N TYR A 721 14.24 17.78 4.44
CA TYR A 721 13.41 18.82 5.02
C TYR A 721 13.93 19.32 6.38
N PHE A 722 14.71 18.51 7.12
CA PHE A 722 15.32 18.93 8.37
C PHE A 722 16.46 19.92 8.11
N ALA A 723 17.33 19.63 7.15
CA ALA A 723 18.39 20.55 6.73
C ALA A 723 17.81 21.86 6.15
N ILE A 724 16.69 21.82 5.43
CA ILE A 724 15.98 23.04 4.99
C ILE A 724 15.51 23.86 6.19
N PHE A 725 14.87 23.22 7.17
CA PHE A 725 14.41 23.91 8.38
C PHE A 725 15.59 24.54 9.14
N ASN A 726 16.69 23.81 9.30
CA ASN A 726 17.90 24.28 9.96
C ASN A 726 18.51 25.48 9.21
N LEU A 727 18.62 25.41 7.88
CA LEU A 727 19.11 26.50 7.04
C LEU A 727 18.26 27.77 7.19
N CYS A 728 16.93 27.65 7.12
CA CYS A 728 16.03 28.79 7.29
C CYS A 728 16.07 29.33 8.72
N SER A 729 16.19 28.46 9.72
CA SER A 729 16.32 28.85 11.13
C SER A 729 17.59 29.63 11.40
N GLU A 730 18.71 29.22 10.79
CA GLU A 730 20.01 29.89 10.93
C GLU A 730 19.97 31.33 10.40
N VAL A 731 19.37 31.54 9.22
CA VAL A 731 19.19 32.89 8.64
C VAL A 731 18.34 33.76 9.57
N LEU A 732 17.22 33.23 10.09
CA LEU A 732 16.35 33.99 10.99
C LEU A 732 16.97 34.24 12.38
N ASP A 733 17.76 33.30 12.90
CA ASP A 733 18.50 33.47 14.14
C ASP A 733 19.55 34.58 13.99
N CYS A 734 20.34 34.54 12.91
CA CYS A 734 21.33 35.57 12.59
C CYS A 734 20.66 36.93 12.41
N PHE A 735 19.58 36.99 11.62
CA PHE A 735 18.82 38.20 11.39
C PHE A 735 18.29 38.79 12.70
N GLY A 736 17.64 37.96 13.52
CA GLY A 736 17.12 38.36 14.83
C GLY A 736 18.18 38.90 15.77
N LYS A 737 19.34 38.23 15.82
CA LYS A 737 20.47 38.63 16.67
C LYS A 737 21.03 39.99 16.26
N LEU A 738 21.18 40.21 14.95
CA LEU A 738 21.73 41.46 14.42
C LEU A 738 20.74 42.63 14.54
N VAL A 739 19.43 42.38 14.40
CA VAL A 739 18.41 43.44 14.44
C VAL A 739 17.99 43.81 15.86
N PHE A 740 18.12 42.90 16.84
CA PHE A 740 17.71 43.12 18.23
C PHE A 740 18.20 44.45 18.85
N PRO A 741 19.45 44.90 18.66
CA PRO A 741 19.92 46.18 19.20
C PRO A 741 19.20 47.42 18.63
N PHE A 742 18.62 47.30 17.44
CA PHE A 742 17.96 48.38 16.69
C PHE A 742 16.45 48.44 16.91
N LEU A 743 15.88 47.45 17.60
CA LEU A 743 14.48 47.46 17.96
C LEU A 743 14.18 48.59 18.95
N ILE A 744 12.94 49.10 18.89
CA ILE A 744 12.47 50.08 19.87
C ILE A 744 12.49 49.47 21.28
N PRO A 745 12.64 50.28 22.36
CA PRO A 745 12.77 49.78 23.72
C PRO A 745 11.63 48.84 24.15
N ASP A 746 10.40 49.06 23.69
CA ASP A 746 9.25 48.23 24.03
C ASP A 746 9.33 46.84 23.40
N ASP A 747 9.65 46.75 22.11
CA ASP A 747 9.90 45.48 21.43
C ASP A 747 11.08 44.74 22.08
N ARG A 748 12.17 45.45 22.41
CA ARG A 748 13.30 44.84 23.13
C ARG A 748 12.87 44.26 24.47
N ARG A 749 12.02 44.96 25.24
CA ARG A 749 11.48 44.45 26.51
C ARG A 749 10.59 43.23 26.30
N TYR A 750 9.75 43.24 25.26
CA TYR A 750 8.90 42.11 24.90
C TYR A 750 9.74 40.87 24.57
N PHE A 751 10.76 41.02 23.72
CA PHE A 751 11.63 39.91 23.32
C PHE A 751 12.66 39.51 24.36
N ALA A 752 13.12 40.41 25.23
CA ALA A 752 14.05 40.08 26.32
C ALA A 752 13.44 39.08 27.33
N GLN A 753 12.12 38.99 27.40
CA GLN A 753 11.43 37.98 28.21
C GLN A 753 11.47 36.59 27.56
N ALA A 754 11.56 36.52 26.23
CA ALA A 754 11.79 35.29 25.49
C ALA A 754 13.30 34.99 25.46
N LYS A 755 13.83 34.42 26.56
CA LYS A 755 15.23 33.98 26.64
C LYS A 755 15.62 33.20 25.38
N ASP A 756 16.66 33.66 24.70
CA ASP A 756 17.34 32.97 23.61
C ASP A 756 16.48 32.63 22.36
N CYS A 757 15.56 33.50 21.96
CA CYS A 757 14.80 33.30 20.72
C CYS A 757 15.02 34.41 19.70
N ASN A 758 16.27 34.61 19.23
CA ASN A 758 16.54 35.51 18.11
C ASN A 758 15.69 35.14 16.88
N ILE A 759 15.42 33.85 16.65
CA ILE A 759 14.51 33.40 15.59
C ILE A 759 13.13 34.08 15.69
N SER A 760 12.54 34.21 16.89
CA SER A 760 11.27 34.93 17.07
C SER A 760 11.40 36.41 16.72
N VAL A 761 12.50 37.04 17.12
CA VAL A 761 12.80 38.44 16.79
C VAL A 761 12.89 38.62 15.28
N GLY A 762 13.72 37.79 14.62
CA GLY A 762 13.91 37.83 13.18
C GLY A 762 12.58 37.66 12.45
N LYS A 763 11.82 36.62 12.81
CA LYS A 763 10.50 36.32 12.25
C LYS A 763 9.51 37.48 12.37
N GLN A 764 9.35 38.06 13.56
CA GLN A 764 8.40 39.17 13.75
C GLN A 764 8.86 40.44 13.01
N THR A 765 10.16 40.63 12.82
CA THR A 765 10.70 41.78 12.09
C THR A 765 10.48 41.67 10.57
N VAL A 766 10.32 40.46 10.01
CA VAL A 766 10.07 40.26 8.57
C VAL A 766 8.82 40.98 8.08
N ASP A 767 7.73 40.97 8.85
CA ASP A 767 6.50 41.70 8.51
C ASP A 767 6.75 43.20 8.30
N SER A 768 7.56 43.80 9.18
CA SER A 768 7.91 45.22 9.10
C SER A 768 8.78 45.52 7.87
N ILE A 769 9.69 44.62 7.49
CA ILE A 769 10.50 44.75 6.27
C ILE A 769 9.62 44.66 5.03
N LEU A 770 8.73 43.66 4.96
CA LEU A 770 7.82 43.48 3.83
C LEU A 770 6.92 44.71 3.66
N LEU A 771 6.38 45.25 4.76
CA LEU A 771 5.58 46.47 4.75
C LEU A 771 6.37 47.68 4.24
N ALA A 772 7.56 47.91 4.79
CA ALA A 772 8.39 49.05 4.41
C ALA A 772 8.75 49.00 2.91
N ILE A 773 9.10 47.82 2.40
CA ILE A 773 9.41 47.64 0.98
C ILE A 773 8.17 47.86 0.10
N ASP A 774 7.00 47.35 0.48
CA ASP A 774 5.76 47.57 -0.26
C ASP A 774 5.33 49.03 -0.28
N GLU A 775 5.51 49.78 0.81
CA GLU A 775 5.21 51.21 0.89
C GLU A 775 6.16 52.06 0.06
N GLU A 776 7.46 51.77 0.16
CA GLU A 776 8.49 52.49 -0.60
C GLU A 776 8.38 52.18 -2.09
N ALA A 777 8.06 50.95 -2.49
CA ALA A 777 7.84 50.61 -3.90
C ALA A 777 6.74 51.47 -4.57
N ARG A 778 5.75 51.96 -3.81
CA ARG A 778 4.71 52.87 -4.32
C ARG A 778 5.22 54.29 -4.59
N LYS A 779 6.36 54.69 -4.00
CA LYS A 779 6.92 56.04 -4.09
C LYS A 779 7.87 56.23 -5.29
N GLY A 780 8.13 55.20 -6.08
CA GLY A 780 8.94 55.29 -7.31
C GLY A 780 10.45 55.24 -7.08
N SER A 781 11.25 55.83 -7.99
CA SER A 781 12.71 55.64 -8.04
C SER A 781 13.50 56.20 -6.84
N SER A 782 12.93 57.17 -6.09
CA SER A 782 13.53 57.72 -4.87
C SER A 782 13.53 56.72 -3.69
N ALA A 783 12.66 55.72 -3.74
CA ALA A 783 12.48 54.67 -2.72
C ALA A 783 13.76 53.89 -2.41
N ARG A 784 14.64 53.69 -3.41
CA ARG A 784 15.87 52.90 -3.24
C ARG A 784 16.80 53.49 -2.19
N HIS A 785 16.95 54.81 -2.17
CA HIS A 785 17.83 55.48 -1.21
C HIS A 785 17.24 55.53 0.20
N VAL A 786 15.91 55.41 0.33
CA VAL A 786 15.22 55.34 1.62
C VAL A 786 15.34 53.94 2.20
N LEU A 787 15.06 52.90 1.41
CA LEU A 787 15.10 51.50 1.88
C LEU A 787 16.48 51.06 2.37
N ILE A 788 17.56 51.46 1.67
CA ILE A 788 18.94 51.13 2.09
C ILE A 788 19.31 51.81 3.41
N LYS A 789 18.64 52.92 3.78
CA LYS A 789 18.86 53.59 5.06
C LYS A 789 18.10 52.93 6.22
N ILE A 790 17.17 52.02 5.95
CA ILE A 790 16.47 51.27 6.99
C ILE A 790 17.42 50.18 7.52
N PRO A 791 17.91 50.27 8.77
CA PRO A 791 18.92 49.35 9.29
C PRO A 791 18.50 47.88 9.20
N ALA A 792 17.23 47.59 9.46
CA ALA A 792 16.68 46.23 9.38
C ALA A 792 16.81 45.60 7.98
N VAL A 793 16.69 46.39 6.90
CA VAL A 793 16.84 45.88 5.53
C VAL A 793 18.29 45.49 5.24
N THR A 794 19.25 46.34 5.62
CA THR A 794 20.68 46.07 5.47
C THR A 794 21.12 44.88 6.33
N ILE A 795 20.61 44.80 7.56
CA ILE A 795 20.85 43.67 8.46
C ILE A 795 20.27 42.36 7.92
N ALA A 796 19.09 42.41 7.29
CA ALA A 796 18.51 41.24 6.64
C ALA A 796 19.36 40.74 5.48
N VAL A 797 19.96 41.64 4.68
CA VAL A 797 20.93 41.27 3.64
C VAL A 797 22.16 40.58 4.26
N MET A 798 22.71 41.13 5.34
CA MET A 798 23.85 40.54 6.05
C MET A 798 23.55 39.17 6.64
N ALA A 799 22.31 38.92 7.08
CA ALA A 799 21.92 37.62 7.62
C ALA A 799 22.03 36.49 6.58
N PHE A 800 21.85 36.80 5.28
CA PHE A 800 22.04 35.84 4.20
C PHE A 800 23.51 35.57 3.86
N ASP A 801 24.47 36.33 4.39
CA ASP A 801 25.90 36.06 4.20
C ASP A 801 26.38 34.84 4.99
N THR A 802 25.57 34.32 5.92
CA THR A 802 25.86 33.05 6.61
C THR A 802 25.63 31.83 5.72
N VAL A 803 24.90 32.00 4.60
CA VAL A 803 24.57 30.91 3.68
C VAL A 803 25.70 30.71 2.69
N ASP A 804 26.18 29.46 2.55
CA ASP A 804 27.14 29.10 1.51
C ASP A 804 26.58 29.42 0.12
N ARG A 805 27.28 30.29 -0.60
CA ARG A 805 26.90 30.80 -1.93
C ARG A 805 26.96 29.73 -3.02
N ASN A 806 27.61 28.60 -2.77
CA ASN A 806 27.66 27.47 -3.69
C ASN A 806 26.66 26.38 -3.35
N LYS A 807 25.99 26.46 -2.20
CA LYS A 807 25.01 25.47 -1.78
C LYS A 807 23.81 25.48 -2.72
N THR A 808 23.33 24.28 -3.05
CA THR A 808 22.18 24.01 -3.91
C THR A 808 21.18 23.11 -3.18
N ILE A 809 20.01 22.84 -3.78
CA ILE A 809 19.03 21.90 -3.26
C ILE A 809 19.56 20.45 -3.27
N VAL A 810 20.51 20.12 -4.14
CA VAL A 810 21.18 18.81 -4.19
C VAL A 810 22.01 18.56 -2.93
N ASP A 811 22.49 19.62 -2.27
CA ASP A 811 23.17 19.51 -0.97
C ASP A 811 22.20 19.30 0.19
N LEU A 812 20.89 19.42 -0.07
CA LEU A 812 19.79 19.25 0.88
C LEU A 812 18.95 17.99 0.55
N VAL A 813 19.58 16.94 0.03
CA VAL A 813 18.94 15.63 -0.16
C VAL A 813 19.60 14.57 0.72
N TRP A 814 18.82 13.60 1.19
CA TRP A 814 19.36 12.46 1.89
C TRP A 814 20.24 11.63 0.96
N LYS A 815 21.37 11.16 1.50
CA LYS A 815 22.30 10.25 0.81
C LYS A 815 21.87 8.81 1.09
N VAL A 816 20.93 8.28 0.30
CA VAL A 816 20.29 6.96 0.49
C VAL A 816 20.60 5.93 -0.58
#